data_AF-A0A842W0R7-F1
#
_entry.id   AF-A0A842W0R7-F1
#
_cell.length_a   1.000
_cell.length_b   1.000
_cell.length_c   1.000
_cell.angle_alpha   90.00
_cell.angle_beta   90.00
_cell.angle_gamma   90.00
#
_symmetry.space_group_name_H-M   'P 1'
#
loop_
_entity.id
_entity.type
_entity.pdbx_description
1 polymer ?
#
loop_
_entity_poly.entity_id
_entity_poly.type
_entity_poly.pdbx_seq_one_letter_code
_entity_poly.pdbx_strand_id
1 'polypeptide(L)'
;MCMLCGNTQIEFTCPKCGNAFCEDHVINTEEFICKKHNIQYSPKIARVFNYKCALITHVQCPKCGTKDQLILDYTKGGDFFIKCLDPSCSYSSLTHSPLWHSKKISNIGEIIHSFDRDAKCCNRSLTNKKGKHICPHCMASYLRSHEYTSFESIQSIFDIPAEKVKSVLTYLGQIDLIHGTVRGGRFERQQIPEEFYQSAITEIKNKGFICLIDFIENWKKGQNARRLPDKLKLKSIVQNIKEHLTAEKYYVYAGCDTTCLYLEDFARKKIVNILKSERYVDHSIADLGEMLHLFEIDVLTIINKYNRDHFFILITDPESSQVFALLRHEFETMLTNLCKQSDYLDFMKLCKTMSVAPQELKLIFYKLIQADKIRGKFEQDVFIPEPREGQQRQKGKFHPKDDLSVGKDRLSLGKDDSSFDKSLHIKRSFDHVGGQIRLKIALNNISLITLHDIQTYVDVPDQMAIHTGEQVQKISALKPSNSLGVEYYLEPQQCGSFTIEGTVIFKDPYNNTHVVNMEPLLIPIKCPLMKKSDIMELDDLYRESEQMQSNSRIFYTEQYNVVSFQVAIKTVQKFDVRTIIEQEDDNDREVAWFYTRDKIDRALIIIRCKREFDRITFTVYCRDPVKITGFLSKIAELFSLESASLQALNSLKKQQMLDILTITEKLVTASDACALNYTIESILNPLQDAFHRLKRLFHISDESQYSILQKWIRNLKQYSPSKKIGMIGETMPAQIMADIEYIQNTIRRDLLNLV
;
A
#
# COMPACT_ATOMS: atom_id res chain seq x y z
N MET A 1 -9.90 17.22 15.68
CA MET A 1 -10.14 16.01 14.88
C MET A 1 -11.10 15.10 15.61
N CYS A 2 -11.99 14.43 14.88
CA CYS A 2 -13.01 13.56 15.44
C CYS A 2 -12.35 12.39 16.16
N MET A 3 -12.76 12.12 17.39
CA MET A 3 -12.21 11.05 18.22
C MET A 3 -12.34 9.66 17.56
N LEU A 4 -13.37 9.44 16.76
CA LEU A 4 -13.71 8.11 16.22
C LEU A 4 -13.12 7.84 14.83
N CYS A 5 -13.05 8.84 13.96
CA CYS A 5 -12.56 8.65 12.58
C CYS A 5 -11.43 9.60 12.15
N GLY A 6 -10.97 10.48 13.03
CA GLY A 6 -9.91 11.44 12.70
C GLY A 6 -10.32 12.62 11.81
N ASN A 7 -11.56 12.70 11.33
CA ASN A 7 -12.04 13.80 10.47
C ASN A 7 -11.79 15.18 11.14
N THR A 8 -11.25 16.14 10.39
CA THR A 8 -10.92 17.49 10.87
C THR A 8 -12.15 18.38 11.01
N GLN A 9 -13.22 18.13 10.25
CA GLN A 9 -14.48 18.88 10.33
C GLN A 9 -15.26 18.45 11.59
N ILE A 10 -15.16 19.27 12.64
CA ILE A 10 -15.82 19.04 13.93
C ILE A 10 -17.16 19.77 13.96
N GLU A 11 -18.23 19.00 14.19
CA GLU A 11 -19.58 19.54 14.40
C GLU A 11 -19.83 19.81 15.89
N PHE A 12 -19.29 18.94 16.77
CA PHE A 12 -19.58 18.99 18.19
C PHE A 12 -18.35 18.68 19.06
N THR A 13 -18.06 19.54 20.02
CA THR A 13 -17.09 19.29 21.09
C THR A 13 -17.84 19.11 22.40
N CYS A 14 -17.68 17.94 23.03
CA CYS A 14 -18.40 17.63 24.25
C CYS A 14 -17.91 18.51 25.42
N PRO A 15 -18.80 19.27 26.09
CA PRO A 15 -18.40 20.10 27.23
C PRO A 15 -18.00 19.29 28.46
N LYS A 16 -18.42 18.02 28.57
CA LYS A 16 -18.12 17.16 29.73
C LYS A 16 -16.74 16.49 29.65
N CYS A 17 -16.38 15.92 28.50
CA CYS A 17 -15.13 15.15 28.34
C CYS A 17 -14.10 15.79 27.41
N GLY A 18 -14.43 16.92 26.74
CA GLY A 18 -13.53 17.60 25.82
C GLY A 18 -13.34 16.90 24.45
N ASN A 19 -13.88 15.70 24.26
CA ASN A 19 -13.76 14.99 22.98
C ASN A 19 -14.58 15.67 21.87
N ALA A 20 -14.01 15.71 20.67
CA ALA A 20 -14.61 16.31 19.49
C ALA A 20 -15.13 15.22 18.53
N PHE A 21 -16.25 15.50 17.86
CA PHE A 21 -16.94 14.59 16.96
C PHE A 21 -17.34 15.31 15.66
N CYS A 22 -17.15 14.64 14.52
CA CYS A 22 -17.69 15.11 13.24
C CYS A 22 -19.19 14.84 13.17
N GLU A 23 -19.85 15.35 12.14
CA GLU A 23 -21.29 15.20 11.91
C GLU A 23 -21.75 13.73 11.92
N ASP A 24 -20.96 12.83 11.33
CA ASP A 24 -21.28 11.39 11.29
C ASP A 24 -21.14 10.69 12.63
N HIS A 25 -20.38 11.28 13.55
CA HIS A 25 -20.03 10.66 14.81
C HIS A 25 -20.71 11.28 16.03
N VAL A 26 -21.38 12.42 15.89
CA VAL A 26 -22.20 13.01 16.95
C VAL A 26 -23.60 12.40 16.92
N ILE A 27 -24.15 12.10 18.09
CA ILE A 27 -25.57 11.74 18.20
C ILE A 27 -26.35 13.05 18.23
N ASN A 28 -27.11 13.36 17.18
CA ASN A 28 -27.95 14.55 17.13
C ASN A 28 -29.43 14.17 17.22
N THR A 29 -30.18 14.78 18.14
CA THR A 29 -31.64 14.62 18.26
C THR A 29 -32.42 15.66 17.44
N GLU A 30 -31.73 16.52 16.70
CA GLU A 30 -32.33 17.53 15.84
C GLU A 30 -33.03 16.88 14.64
N GLU A 31 -34.22 17.36 14.33
CA GLU A 31 -35.05 16.82 13.26
C GLU A 31 -35.53 17.95 12.35
N PHE A 32 -35.50 17.69 11.05
CA PHE A 32 -36.02 18.60 10.05
C PHE A 32 -37.29 18.00 9.46
N ILE A 33 -38.41 18.72 9.55
CA ILE A 33 -39.72 18.16 9.17
C ILE A 33 -40.28 18.95 8.00
N CYS A 34 -40.70 18.25 6.94
CA CYS A 34 -41.51 18.87 5.90
C CYS A 34 -42.97 18.95 6.38
N LYS A 35 -43.48 20.14 6.72
CA LYS A 35 -44.88 20.34 7.16
C LYS A 35 -45.92 19.83 6.16
N LYS A 36 -45.62 19.84 4.86
CA LYS A 36 -46.56 19.38 3.81
C LYS A 36 -46.74 17.86 3.84
N HIS A 37 -45.65 17.13 3.99
CA HIS A 37 -45.64 15.67 3.83
C HIS A 37 -45.43 14.92 5.15
N ASN A 38 -45.21 15.64 6.25
CA ASN A 38 -44.88 15.10 7.56
C ASN A 38 -43.69 14.12 7.55
N ILE A 39 -42.73 14.34 6.64
CA ILE A 39 -41.51 13.53 6.52
C ILE A 39 -40.42 14.15 7.38
N GLN A 40 -39.77 13.30 8.17
CA GLN A 40 -38.62 13.65 9.00
C GLN A 40 -37.31 13.40 8.24
N TYR A 41 -36.41 14.35 8.34
CA TYR A 41 -35.07 14.33 7.76
C TYR A 41 -34.05 14.44 8.89
N SER A 42 -32.95 13.67 8.78
CA SER A 42 -31.80 13.89 9.65
C SER A 42 -31.12 15.22 9.28
N PRO A 43 -30.36 15.84 10.20
CA PRO A 43 -29.63 17.09 9.93
C PRO A 43 -28.73 17.00 8.70
N LYS A 44 -28.02 15.88 8.55
CA LYS A 44 -27.15 15.61 7.42
C LYS A 44 -27.90 15.57 6.09
N ILE A 45 -29.01 14.83 6.04
CA ILE A 45 -29.86 14.78 4.83
C ILE A 45 -30.43 16.18 4.54
N ALA A 46 -30.92 16.88 5.56
CA ALA A 46 -31.46 18.23 5.40
C ALA A 46 -30.41 19.20 4.82
N ARG A 47 -29.18 19.19 5.33
CA ARG A 47 -28.06 20.02 4.85
C ARG A 47 -27.72 19.72 3.39
N VAL A 48 -27.61 18.45 3.02
CA VAL A 48 -27.36 18.01 1.63
C VAL A 48 -28.41 18.54 0.66
N PHE A 49 -29.67 18.60 1.08
CA PHE A 49 -30.78 19.14 0.27
C PHE A 49 -31.06 20.63 0.53
N ASN A 50 -30.10 21.38 1.08
CA ASN A 50 -30.24 22.82 1.39
C ASN A 50 -31.52 23.14 2.19
N TYR A 51 -31.82 22.30 3.17
CA TYR A 51 -32.99 22.36 4.05
C TYR A 51 -34.33 22.36 3.30
N LYS A 52 -34.39 21.69 2.15
CA LYS A 52 -35.61 21.49 1.35
C LYS A 52 -36.05 20.04 1.34
N CYS A 53 -37.36 19.84 1.22
CA CYS A 53 -37.96 18.52 1.14
C CYS A 53 -37.60 17.82 -0.19
N ALA A 54 -36.97 16.66 -0.06
CA ALA A 54 -36.49 15.81 -1.15
C ALA A 54 -37.51 14.74 -1.62
N LEU A 55 -38.75 14.80 -1.14
CA LEU A 55 -39.83 13.91 -1.61
C LEU A 55 -40.17 14.24 -3.07
N ILE A 56 -40.28 13.22 -3.90
CA ILE A 56 -40.75 13.30 -5.28
C ILE A 56 -42.27 13.07 -5.27
N THR A 57 -43.00 14.06 -5.75
CA THR A 57 -44.46 14.07 -5.86
C THR A 57 -44.90 13.81 -7.29
N HIS A 58 -46.15 13.35 -7.45
CA HIS A 58 -46.76 12.93 -8.71
C HIS A 58 -46.03 11.75 -9.36
N VAL A 59 -45.58 10.80 -8.54
CA VAL A 59 -44.87 9.60 -9.02
C VAL A 59 -45.33 8.36 -8.27
N GLN A 60 -45.38 7.22 -8.96
CA GLN A 60 -45.64 5.91 -8.34
C GLN A 60 -44.32 5.15 -8.17
N CYS A 61 -44.15 4.47 -7.04
CA CYS A 61 -43.04 3.56 -6.86
C CYS A 61 -43.10 2.44 -7.92
N PRO A 62 -42.05 2.21 -8.72
CA PRO A 62 -42.06 1.17 -9.76
C PRO A 62 -42.28 -0.25 -9.23
N LYS A 63 -41.95 -0.48 -7.95
CA LYS A 63 -42.02 -1.80 -7.33
C LYS A 63 -43.36 -2.09 -6.65
N CYS A 64 -43.87 -1.16 -5.83
CA CYS A 64 -45.11 -1.37 -5.06
C CYS A 64 -46.30 -0.52 -5.53
N GLY A 65 -46.11 0.38 -6.50
CA GLY A 65 -47.18 1.23 -7.04
C GLY A 65 -47.66 2.33 -6.08
N THR A 66 -47.09 2.47 -4.88
CA THR A 66 -47.50 3.52 -3.94
C THR A 66 -47.17 4.90 -4.49
N LYS A 67 -48.17 5.80 -4.43
CA LYS A 67 -48.06 7.19 -4.90
C LYS A 67 -47.32 8.05 -3.88
N ASP A 68 -46.45 8.94 -4.37
CA ASP A 68 -45.77 9.98 -3.60
C ASP A 68 -44.92 9.46 -2.43
N GLN A 69 -44.39 8.24 -2.58
CA GLN A 69 -43.51 7.60 -1.59
C GLN A 69 -42.04 7.54 -2.04
N LEU A 70 -41.67 8.18 -3.14
CA LEU A 70 -40.28 8.21 -3.61
C LEU A 70 -39.54 9.42 -3.04
N ILE A 71 -38.37 9.20 -2.44
CA ILE A 71 -37.53 10.24 -1.86
C ILE A 71 -36.12 10.15 -2.44
N LEU A 72 -35.49 11.30 -2.66
CA LEU A 72 -34.06 11.35 -2.95
C LEU A 72 -33.27 11.16 -1.66
N ASP A 73 -32.30 10.26 -1.71
CA ASP A 73 -31.35 9.97 -0.64
C ASP A 73 -29.93 9.99 -1.21
N TYR A 74 -28.91 9.80 -0.38
CA TYR A 74 -27.51 9.78 -0.84
C TYR A 74 -26.70 8.66 -0.17
N THR A 75 -25.74 8.12 -0.91
CA THR A 75 -24.84 7.06 -0.42
C THR A 75 -23.72 7.64 0.43
N LYS A 76 -23.01 6.79 1.19
CA LYS A 76 -21.79 7.21 1.89
C LYS A 76 -20.71 7.78 0.95
N GLY A 77 -20.73 7.37 -0.32
CA GLY A 77 -19.83 7.88 -1.37
C GLY A 77 -20.25 9.22 -1.98
N GLY A 78 -21.38 9.79 -1.56
CA GLY A 78 -21.90 11.07 -2.05
C GLY A 78 -22.79 10.98 -3.29
N ASP A 79 -23.13 9.78 -3.76
CA ASP A 79 -24.04 9.62 -4.90
C ASP A 79 -25.49 9.74 -4.44
N PHE A 80 -26.27 10.57 -5.12
CA PHE A 80 -27.71 10.67 -4.98
C PHE A 80 -28.40 9.47 -5.63
N PHE A 81 -29.46 8.96 -5.00
CA PHE A 81 -30.31 7.89 -5.53
C PHE A 81 -31.76 8.07 -5.05
N ILE A 82 -32.69 7.28 -5.58
CA ILE A 82 -34.12 7.33 -5.21
C ILE A 82 -34.47 6.07 -4.43
N LYS A 83 -35.21 6.20 -3.34
CA LYS A 83 -35.76 5.06 -2.58
C LYS A 83 -37.24 5.23 -2.28
N CYS A 84 -37.94 4.13 -2.05
CA CYS A 84 -39.31 4.16 -1.55
C CYS A 84 -39.33 4.29 -0.02
N LEU A 85 -40.26 5.11 0.51
CA LEU A 85 -40.49 5.31 1.94
C LEU A 85 -41.48 4.30 2.55
N ASP A 86 -42.20 3.55 1.72
CA ASP A 86 -43.09 2.49 2.18
C ASP A 86 -42.28 1.39 2.90
N PRO A 87 -42.50 1.12 4.20
CA PRO A 87 -41.75 0.12 4.97
C PRO A 87 -41.85 -1.30 4.39
N SER A 88 -42.91 -1.60 3.63
CA SER A 88 -43.10 -2.89 2.98
C SER A 88 -42.35 -3.00 1.64
N CYS A 89 -41.81 -1.89 1.13
CA CYS A 89 -41.15 -1.83 -0.17
C CYS A 89 -39.64 -1.62 -0.05
N SER A 90 -38.86 -2.51 -0.67
CA SER A 90 -37.40 -2.40 -0.73
C SER A 90 -36.86 -1.76 -2.01
N TYR A 91 -37.68 -0.94 -2.69
CA TYR A 91 -37.24 -0.26 -3.92
C TYR A 91 -36.15 0.77 -3.63
N SER A 92 -35.07 0.67 -4.40
CA SER A 92 -33.98 1.64 -4.49
C SER A 92 -33.49 1.65 -5.93
N SER A 93 -33.28 2.84 -6.50
CA SER A 93 -32.71 2.99 -7.85
C SER A 93 -31.26 2.51 -7.95
N LEU A 94 -30.62 2.16 -6.83
CA LEU A 94 -29.31 1.49 -6.82
C LEU A 94 -29.41 0.01 -7.21
N THR A 95 -30.53 -0.63 -6.90
CA THR A 95 -30.68 -2.09 -7.00
C THR A 95 -31.85 -2.54 -7.87
N HIS A 96 -32.78 -1.63 -8.20
CA HIS A 96 -33.98 -1.94 -8.95
C HIS A 96 -34.20 -0.93 -10.09
N SER A 97 -34.67 -1.44 -11.22
CA SER A 97 -34.97 -0.62 -12.39
C SER A 97 -36.14 0.35 -12.14
N PRO A 98 -36.09 1.60 -12.64
CA PRO A 98 -34.97 2.19 -13.39
C PRO A 98 -33.75 2.45 -12.51
N LEU A 99 -32.59 1.99 -12.97
CA LEU A 99 -31.33 2.14 -12.24
C LEU A 99 -30.81 3.56 -12.41
N TRP A 100 -30.55 4.22 -11.29
CA TRP A 100 -30.01 5.57 -11.30
C TRP A 100 -29.26 5.91 -10.02
N HIS A 101 -28.10 6.55 -10.21
CA HIS A 101 -27.42 7.32 -9.19
C HIS A 101 -26.58 8.43 -9.85
N SER A 102 -26.27 9.50 -9.12
CA SER A 102 -25.46 10.62 -9.64
C SER A 102 -24.72 11.35 -8.53
N LYS A 103 -23.49 11.82 -8.78
CA LYS A 103 -22.78 12.73 -7.87
C LYS A 103 -23.33 14.16 -7.88
N LYS A 104 -24.01 14.55 -8.96
CA LYS A 104 -24.52 15.92 -9.15
C LYS A 104 -26.03 15.96 -9.00
N ILE A 105 -26.48 16.87 -8.14
CA ILE A 105 -27.90 17.14 -7.90
C ILE A 105 -28.59 17.80 -9.12
N SER A 106 -27.81 18.39 -10.03
CA SER A 106 -28.31 19.10 -11.23
C SER A 106 -29.08 18.20 -12.20
N ASN A 107 -28.75 16.91 -12.25
CA ASN A 107 -29.34 15.99 -13.23
C ASN A 107 -30.64 15.35 -12.73
N ILE A 108 -31.06 15.67 -11.51
CA ILE A 108 -32.22 15.04 -10.87
C ILE A 108 -33.52 15.29 -11.64
N GLY A 109 -33.66 16.46 -12.26
CA GLY A 109 -34.86 16.80 -13.04
C GLY A 109 -35.11 15.82 -14.18
N GLU A 110 -34.08 15.50 -14.97
CA GLU A 110 -34.17 14.59 -16.12
C GLU A 110 -34.60 13.19 -15.70
N ILE A 111 -34.06 12.68 -14.59
CA ILE A 111 -34.41 11.36 -14.08
C ILE A 111 -35.78 11.35 -13.45
N ILE A 112 -36.16 12.36 -12.68
CA ILE A 112 -37.52 12.44 -12.15
C ILE A 112 -38.55 12.37 -13.29
N HIS A 113 -38.28 13.08 -14.40
CA HIS A 113 -39.12 13.03 -15.60
C HIS A 113 -39.14 11.68 -16.31
N SER A 114 -38.15 10.80 -16.06
CA SER A 114 -38.16 9.43 -16.58
C SER A 114 -39.14 8.51 -15.85
N PHE A 115 -39.51 8.83 -14.61
CA PHE A 115 -40.56 8.10 -13.88
C PHE A 115 -41.95 8.58 -14.25
N ASP A 116 -42.15 9.89 -14.30
CA ASP A 116 -43.39 10.53 -14.75
C ASP A 116 -43.06 11.97 -15.19
N ARG A 117 -43.65 12.43 -16.31
CA ARG A 117 -43.41 13.79 -16.83
C ARG A 117 -43.86 14.86 -15.84
N ASP A 118 -44.87 14.57 -15.03
CA ASP A 118 -45.39 15.50 -14.04
C ASP A 118 -44.67 15.41 -12.68
N ALA A 119 -43.75 14.46 -12.52
CA ALA A 119 -43.05 14.27 -11.27
C ALA A 119 -42.16 15.46 -10.94
N LYS A 120 -42.21 15.91 -9.69
CA LYS A 120 -41.46 17.07 -9.18
C LYS A 120 -41.03 16.86 -7.73
N CYS A 121 -39.84 17.33 -7.37
CA CYS A 121 -39.45 17.44 -5.97
C CYS A 121 -40.32 18.46 -5.24
N CYS A 122 -40.69 18.16 -3.99
CA CYS A 122 -41.46 19.04 -3.14
C CYS A 122 -40.84 20.42 -2.98
N ASN A 123 -39.53 20.48 -2.72
CA ASN A 123 -38.73 21.69 -2.54
C ASN A 123 -39.20 22.69 -1.46
N ARG A 124 -40.21 22.35 -0.64
CA ARG A 124 -40.61 23.18 0.50
C ARG A 124 -39.55 23.16 1.59
N SER A 125 -39.32 24.31 2.23
CA SER A 125 -38.40 24.44 3.35
C SER A 125 -38.80 23.54 4.52
N LEU A 126 -37.80 22.90 5.11
CA LEU A 126 -37.97 22.06 6.29
C LEU A 126 -38.06 22.93 7.54
N THR A 127 -38.96 22.56 8.45
CA THR A 127 -39.05 23.18 9.77
C THR A 127 -38.08 22.46 10.69
N ASN A 128 -37.16 23.21 11.30
CA ASN A 128 -36.22 22.68 12.28
C ASN A 128 -36.92 22.52 13.63
N LYS A 129 -36.93 21.29 14.16
CA LYS A 129 -37.19 21.00 15.55
C LYS A 129 -35.84 20.90 16.27
N LYS A 130 -35.52 21.96 17.03
CA LYS A 130 -34.25 22.08 17.76
C LYS A 130 -33.98 20.82 18.57
N GLY A 131 -32.86 20.16 18.29
CA GLY A 131 -32.36 19.04 19.07
C GLY A 131 -31.16 19.40 19.92
N LYS A 132 -30.55 18.36 20.51
CA LYS A 132 -29.32 18.44 21.28
C LYS A 132 -28.28 17.51 20.68
N HIS A 133 -27.03 17.94 20.74
CA HIS A 133 -25.89 17.10 20.48
C HIS A 133 -25.54 16.30 21.73
N ILE A 134 -25.40 14.99 21.56
CA ILE A 134 -25.09 14.05 22.62
C ILE A 134 -23.73 13.43 22.31
N CYS A 135 -22.86 13.47 23.32
CA CYS A 135 -21.53 12.89 23.23
C CYS A 135 -21.63 11.36 23.23
N PRO A 136 -21.27 10.68 22.12
CA PRO A 136 -21.33 9.22 22.07
C PRO A 136 -20.37 8.59 23.09
N HIS A 137 -19.24 9.23 23.39
CA HIS A 137 -18.28 8.75 24.37
C HIS A 137 -18.82 8.83 25.81
N CYS A 138 -19.43 9.94 26.21
CA CYS A 138 -20.04 10.05 27.55
C CYS A 138 -21.22 9.09 27.69
N MET A 139 -22.03 8.93 26.65
CA MET A 139 -23.13 7.99 26.66
C MET A 139 -22.64 6.55 26.76
N ALA A 140 -21.64 6.17 25.97
CA ALA A 140 -21.01 4.86 26.06
C ALA A 140 -20.38 4.63 27.44
N SER A 141 -19.68 5.62 28.01
CA SER A 141 -19.10 5.53 29.36
C SER A 141 -20.18 5.30 30.42
N TYR A 142 -21.31 5.98 30.33
CA TYR A 142 -22.44 5.79 31.26
C TYR A 142 -23.07 4.40 31.11
N LEU A 143 -23.30 3.95 29.87
CA LEU A 143 -23.84 2.61 29.60
C LEU A 143 -22.88 1.51 30.02
N ARG A 144 -21.57 1.75 29.92
CA ARG A 144 -20.53 0.82 30.38
C ARG A 144 -20.43 0.77 31.90
N SER A 145 -20.82 1.81 32.64
CA SER A 145 -20.74 1.80 34.11
C SER A 145 -21.94 1.11 34.78
N HIS A 146 -22.98 0.74 34.03
CA HIS A 146 -24.19 0.11 34.56
C HIS A 146 -24.41 -1.25 33.90
N GLU A 147 -24.81 -2.26 34.69
CA GLU A 147 -25.16 -3.59 34.15
C GLU A 147 -26.49 -3.54 33.38
N TYR A 148 -27.46 -2.78 33.91
CA TYR A 148 -28.76 -2.55 33.30
C TYR A 148 -29.02 -1.05 33.24
N THR A 149 -29.48 -0.56 32.09
CA THR A 149 -29.94 0.83 31.94
C THR A 149 -31.30 0.83 31.28
N SER A 150 -32.33 1.35 31.97
CA SER A 150 -33.66 1.45 31.36
C SER A 150 -33.71 2.57 30.31
N PHE A 151 -34.62 2.46 29.35
CA PHE A 151 -34.80 3.51 28.34
C PHE A 151 -35.17 4.84 29.00
N GLU A 152 -35.96 4.84 30.07
CA GLU A 152 -36.34 6.03 30.82
C GLU A 152 -35.12 6.72 31.44
N SER A 153 -34.16 5.97 31.99
CA SER A 153 -32.90 6.53 32.49
C SER A 153 -32.08 7.15 31.36
N ILE A 154 -32.01 6.49 30.20
CA ILE A 154 -31.29 7.02 29.02
C ILE A 154 -31.95 8.32 28.54
N GLN A 155 -33.29 8.33 28.44
CA GLN A 155 -34.07 9.50 28.05
C GLN A 155 -33.81 10.67 29.00
N SER A 156 -33.94 10.44 30.30
CA SER A 156 -33.77 11.48 31.32
C SER A 156 -32.36 12.08 31.34
N ILE A 157 -31.33 11.23 31.23
CA ILE A 157 -29.93 11.67 31.37
C ILE A 157 -29.40 12.35 30.11
N PHE A 158 -29.79 11.86 28.93
CA PHE A 158 -29.28 12.35 27.65
C PHE A 158 -30.28 13.20 26.86
N ASP A 159 -31.49 13.38 27.39
CA ASP A 159 -32.59 14.10 26.75
C ASP A 159 -32.89 13.57 25.33
N ILE A 160 -32.94 12.24 25.22
CA ILE A 160 -33.24 11.52 23.97
C ILE A 160 -34.73 11.19 23.95
N PRO A 161 -35.46 11.46 22.85
CA PRO A 161 -36.84 11.01 22.71
C PRO A 161 -36.98 9.48 22.79
N ALA A 162 -38.05 8.98 23.39
CA ALA A 162 -38.24 7.56 23.67
C ALA A 162 -38.09 6.67 22.43
N GLU A 163 -38.65 7.13 21.31
CA GLU A 163 -38.62 6.48 20.00
C GLU A 163 -37.20 6.39 19.41
N LYS A 164 -36.25 7.23 19.82
CA LYS A 164 -34.88 7.26 19.28
C LYS A 164 -33.90 6.42 20.08
N VAL A 165 -34.17 6.13 21.35
CA VAL A 165 -33.24 5.41 22.24
C VAL A 165 -32.70 4.13 21.60
N LYS A 166 -33.59 3.32 21.02
CA LYS A 166 -33.19 2.06 20.35
C LYS A 166 -32.23 2.30 19.18
N SER A 167 -32.53 3.28 18.32
CA SER A 167 -31.69 3.62 17.16
C SER A 167 -30.30 4.12 17.58
N VAL A 168 -30.24 4.92 18.66
CA VAL A 168 -28.99 5.42 19.23
C VAL A 168 -28.15 4.27 19.81
N LEU A 169 -28.76 3.35 20.53
CA LEU A 169 -28.07 2.15 21.04
C LEU A 169 -27.56 1.26 19.91
N THR A 170 -28.36 1.06 18.85
CA THR A 170 -27.92 0.33 17.66
C THR A 170 -26.73 1.02 17.00
N TYR A 171 -26.78 2.34 16.85
CA TYR A 171 -25.67 3.12 16.30
C TYR A 171 -24.41 2.99 17.15
N LEU A 172 -24.48 3.19 18.47
CA LEU A 172 -23.35 3.01 19.38
C LEU A 172 -22.74 1.60 19.32
N GLY A 173 -23.56 0.57 19.09
CA GLY A 173 -23.08 -0.79 18.86
C GLY A 173 -22.45 -1.01 17.47
N GLN A 174 -22.90 -0.29 16.44
CA GLN A 174 -22.31 -0.35 15.10
C GLN A 174 -20.90 0.27 15.05
N ILE A 175 -20.68 1.34 15.82
CA ILE A 175 -19.36 1.99 15.96
C ILE A 175 -18.52 1.37 17.10
N ASP A 176 -18.91 0.18 17.58
CA ASP A 176 -18.21 -0.59 18.63
C ASP A 176 -17.92 0.20 19.92
N LEU A 177 -18.77 1.16 20.28
CA LEU A 177 -18.65 1.88 21.55
C LEU A 177 -19.35 1.17 22.71
N ILE A 178 -20.36 0.34 22.45
CA ILE A 178 -21.04 -0.43 23.50
C ILE A 178 -21.29 -1.87 23.05
N HIS A 179 -21.34 -2.79 24.01
CA HIS A 179 -21.73 -4.18 23.81
C HIS A 179 -22.88 -4.51 24.76
N GLY A 180 -24.02 -4.91 24.21
CA GLY A 180 -25.21 -5.22 25.00
C GLY A 180 -26.42 -5.59 24.15
N THR A 181 -27.43 -6.13 24.81
CA THR A 181 -28.72 -6.47 24.20
C THR A 181 -29.81 -5.54 24.68
N VAL A 182 -30.70 -5.17 23.76
CA VAL A 182 -31.91 -4.42 24.10
C VAL A 182 -33.03 -5.43 24.33
N ARG A 183 -33.52 -5.54 25.57
CA ARG A 183 -34.65 -6.41 25.95
C ARG A 183 -35.66 -5.62 26.80
N GLY A 184 -36.94 -5.73 26.46
CA GLY A 184 -38.03 -5.15 27.27
C GLY A 184 -37.90 -3.67 27.61
N GLY A 185 -37.40 -2.83 26.68
CA GLY A 185 -37.19 -1.41 26.94
C GLY A 185 -35.98 -1.08 27.85
N ARG A 186 -35.05 -2.03 28.00
CA ARG A 186 -33.81 -1.84 28.75
C ARG A 186 -32.62 -2.23 27.90
N PHE A 187 -31.49 -1.55 28.12
CA PHE A 187 -30.18 -1.96 27.64
C PHE A 187 -29.52 -2.82 28.72
N GLU A 188 -29.26 -4.08 28.38
CA GLU A 188 -28.53 -5.02 29.22
C GLU A 188 -27.10 -5.10 28.69
N ARG A 189 -26.14 -4.63 29.50
CA ARG A 189 -24.72 -4.66 29.13
C ARG A 189 -24.26 -6.11 29.10
N GLN A 190 -23.70 -6.53 27.97
CA GLN A 190 -23.07 -7.84 27.87
C GLN A 190 -21.64 -7.72 28.40
N GLN A 191 -21.46 -7.94 29.69
CA GLN A 191 -20.13 -8.01 30.29
C GLN A 191 -19.60 -9.44 30.16
N ILE A 192 -18.49 -9.60 29.44
CA ILE A 192 -17.69 -10.82 29.52
C ILE A 192 -17.06 -10.82 30.93
N PRO A 193 -17.27 -11.87 31.76
CA PRO A 193 -16.73 -11.91 33.11
C PRO A 193 -15.21 -11.75 33.12
N GLU A 194 -14.65 -11.04 34.11
CA GLU A 194 -13.20 -10.91 34.25
C GLU A 194 -12.53 -12.29 34.40
N GLU A 195 -13.19 -13.21 35.09
CA GLU A 195 -12.78 -14.61 35.21
C GLU A 195 -12.53 -15.30 33.86
N PHE A 196 -13.30 -14.95 32.82
CA PHE A 196 -13.12 -15.48 31.47
C PHE A 196 -11.78 -15.02 30.88
N TYR A 197 -11.46 -13.73 31.02
CA TYR A 197 -10.19 -13.19 30.53
C TYR A 197 -9.00 -13.75 31.31
N GLN A 198 -9.10 -13.80 32.65
CA GLN A 198 -8.03 -14.36 33.48
C GLN A 198 -7.79 -15.84 33.18
N SER A 199 -8.86 -16.61 32.94
CA SER A 199 -8.70 -18.00 32.51
C SER A 199 -8.10 -18.11 31.11
N ALA A 200 -8.52 -17.27 30.16
CA ALA A 200 -7.95 -17.27 28.81
C ALA A 200 -6.45 -16.95 28.85
N ILE A 201 -6.06 -15.94 29.63
CA ILE A 201 -4.66 -15.52 29.83
C ILE A 201 -3.86 -16.64 30.51
N THR A 202 -4.43 -17.27 31.53
CA THR A 202 -3.79 -18.40 32.23
C THR A 202 -3.58 -19.57 31.27
N GLU A 203 -4.56 -19.87 30.42
CA GLU A 203 -4.43 -20.90 29.40
C GLU A 203 -3.37 -20.57 28.35
N ILE A 204 -3.32 -19.33 27.87
CA ILE A 204 -2.27 -18.83 26.96
C ILE A 204 -0.89 -18.95 27.63
N LYS A 205 -0.73 -18.56 28.89
CA LYS A 205 0.55 -18.63 29.61
C LYS A 205 1.00 -20.08 29.82
N ASN A 206 0.05 -20.98 30.12
CA ASN A 206 0.35 -22.38 30.38
C ASN A 206 0.65 -23.17 29.10
N LYS A 207 -0.15 -22.97 28.04
CA LYS A 207 -0.04 -23.72 26.78
C LYS A 207 0.84 -23.02 25.75
N GLY A 208 1.07 -21.72 25.89
CA GLY A 208 1.69 -20.86 24.90
C GLY A 208 0.77 -20.44 23.74
N PHE A 209 -0.46 -20.96 23.70
CA PHE A 209 -1.48 -20.60 22.71
C PHE A 209 -2.89 -20.89 23.23
N ILE A 210 -3.90 -20.32 22.58
CA ILE A 210 -5.32 -20.64 22.82
C ILE A 210 -6.10 -20.58 21.51
N CYS A 211 -6.97 -21.57 21.27
CA CYS A 211 -8.03 -21.48 20.27
C CYS A 211 -9.26 -20.86 20.94
N LEU A 212 -9.62 -19.63 20.56
CA LEU A 212 -10.67 -18.88 21.24
C LEU A 212 -12.06 -19.51 21.07
N ILE A 213 -12.33 -20.15 19.94
CA ILE A 213 -13.63 -20.79 19.71
C ILE A 213 -13.79 -21.98 20.64
N ASP A 214 -12.80 -22.88 20.66
CA ASP A 214 -12.78 -24.04 21.57
C ASP A 214 -12.83 -23.60 23.03
N PHE A 215 -12.07 -22.55 23.37
CA PHE A 215 -12.08 -21.98 24.71
C PHE A 215 -13.45 -21.45 25.11
N ILE A 216 -14.11 -20.69 24.22
CA ILE A 216 -15.46 -20.17 24.45
C ILE A 216 -16.46 -21.31 24.59
N GLU A 217 -16.39 -22.35 23.75
CA GLU A 217 -17.28 -23.50 23.84
C GLU A 217 -17.08 -24.30 25.13
N ASN A 218 -15.83 -24.54 25.52
CA ASN A 218 -15.50 -25.23 26.76
C ASN A 218 -15.95 -24.41 27.98
N TRP A 219 -15.76 -23.10 27.94
CA TRP A 219 -16.27 -22.20 28.97
C TRP A 219 -17.80 -22.22 29.04
N LYS A 220 -18.47 -22.23 27.88
CA LYS A 220 -19.94 -22.37 27.77
C LYS A 220 -20.45 -23.73 28.26
N LYS A 221 -19.64 -24.78 28.28
CA LYS A 221 -19.99 -26.10 28.84
C LYS A 221 -19.80 -26.16 30.36
N GLY A 222 -18.97 -25.29 30.94
CA GLY A 222 -18.73 -25.20 32.38
C GLY A 222 -19.90 -24.61 33.18
N GLN A 223 -19.84 -24.68 34.52
CA GLN A 223 -20.89 -24.14 35.41
C GLN A 223 -21.13 -22.62 35.25
N ASN A 224 -20.22 -21.90 34.57
CA ASN A 224 -20.30 -20.47 34.26
C ASN A 224 -20.97 -20.14 32.90
N ALA A 225 -21.56 -21.14 32.23
CA ALA A 225 -22.16 -21.07 30.89
C ALA A 225 -23.10 -19.89 30.63
N ARG A 226 -23.90 -19.51 31.63
CA ARG A 226 -25.02 -18.56 31.46
C ARG A 226 -24.59 -17.10 31.26
N ARG A 227 -23.29 -16.80 31.38
CA ARG A 227 -22.78 -15.42 31.40
C ARG A 227 -22.15 -14.94 30.08
N LEU A 228 -21.93 -15.82 29.10
CA LEU A 228 -21.38 -15.43 27.80
C LEU A 228 -22.50 -15.20 26.77
N PRO A 229 -22.48 -14.07 26.04
CA PRO A 229 -23.39 -13.83 24.94
C PRO A 229 -23.38 -14.93 23.87
N ASP A 230 -24.55 -15.19 23.28
CA ASP A 230 -24.67 -16.12 22.14
C ASP A 230 -23.86 -15.67 20.93
N LYS A 231 -23.76 -14.33 20.72
CA LYS A 231 -22.99 -13.71 19.64
C LYS A 231 -21.88 -12.83 20.21
N LEU A 232 -20.77 -13.45 20.57
CA LEU A 232 -19.54 -12.74 20.91
C LEU A 232 -18.80 -12.34 19.64
N LYS A 233 -18.46 -11.05 19.50
CA LYS A 233 -17.51 -10.64 18.48
C LYS A 233 -16.11 -11.07 18.93
N LEU A 234 -15.55 -12.10 18.30
CA LEU A 234 -14.19 -12.60 18.59
C LEU A 234 -13.14 -11.47 18.61
N LYS A 235 -13.30 -10.47 17.74
CA LYS A 235 -12.42 -9.31 17.67
C LYS A 235 -12.32 -8.50 18.98
N SER A 236 -13.42 -8.34 19.72
CA SER A 236 -13.39 -7.61 21.00
C SER A 236 -12.75 -8.43 22.12
N ILE A 237 -12.97 -9.74 22.12
CA ILE A 237 -12.31 -10.67 23.05
C ILE A 237 -10.80 -10.64 22.84
N VAL A 238 -10.37 -10.77 21.58
CA VAL A 238 -8.97 -10.69 21.19
C VAL A 238 -8.37 -9.38 21.71
N GLN A 239 -9.00 -8.24 21.42
CA GLN A 239 -8.49 -6.93 21.84
C GLN A 239 -8.36 -6.80 23.37
N ASN A 240 -9.34 -7.27 24.14
CA ASN A 240 -9.25 -7.23 25.60
C ASN A 240 -8.17 -8.17 26.14
N ILE A 241 -8.02 -9.39 25.60
CA ILE A 241 -6.94 -10.32 26.00
C ILE A 241 -5.57 -9.67 25.70
N LYS A 242 -5.43 -9.02 24.55
CA LYS A 242 -4.22 -8.28 24.16
C LYS A 242 -3.84 -7.18 25.14
N GLU A 243 -4.82 -6.40 25.59
CA GLU A 243 -4.62 -5.32 26.57
C GLU A 243 -4.17 -5.86 27.95
N HIS A 244 -4.52 -7.09 28.29
CA HIS A 244 -4.08 -7.73 29.53
C HIS A 244 -2.73 -8.47 29.39
N LEU A 245 -2.26 -8.74 28.17
CA LEU A 245 -0.98 -9.37 27.86
C LEU A 245 0.15 -8.35 27.57
N THR A 246 -0.02 -7.07 27.94
CA THR A 246 0.78 -5.89 27.53
C THR A 246 2.31 -6.00 27.59
N ALA A 247 2.89 -6.95 28.32
CA ALA A 247 4.33 -7.17 28.38
C ALA A 247 4.87 -8.20 27.37
N GLU A 248 4.01 -9.03 26.76
CA GLU A 248 4.40 -10.16 25.91
C GLU A 248 3.96 -9.95 24.45
N LYS A 249 4.85 -10.30 23.51
CA LYS A 249 4.53 -10.29 22.08
C LYS A 249 3.73 -11.54 21.72
N TYR A 250 2.68 -11.37 20.92
CA TYR A 250 1.78 -12.44 20.48
C TYR A 250 1.43 -12.31 19.00
N TYR A 251 1.07 -13.43 18.38
CA TYR A 251 0.53 -13.51 17.03
C TYR A 251 -0.96 -13.87 17.11
N VAL A 252 -1.75 -13.32 16.18
CA VAL A 252 -3.18 -13.62 16.07
C VAL A 252 -3.44 -14.24 14.73
N TYR A 253 -3.91 -15.48 14.75
CA TYR A 253 -4.43 -16.14 13.58
C TYR A 253 -5.95 -16.09 13.59
N ALA A 254 -6.54 -15.62 12.49
CA ALA A 254 -7.99 -15.60 12.30
C ALA A 254 -8.30 -16.31 10.97
N GLY A 255 -8.39 -17.63 11.01
CA GLY A 255 -8.90 -18.44 9.91
C GLY A 255 -10.43 -18.38 9.84
N CYS A 256 -10.99 -18.91 8.75
CA CYS A 256 -12.44 -18.92 8.48
C CYS A 256 -13.25 -19.50 9.64
N ASP A 257 -12.70 -20.50 10.34
CA ASP A 257 -13.39 -21.26 11.39
C ASP A 257 -12.63 -21.32 12.72
N THR A 258 -11.46 -20.67 12.85
CA THR A 258 -10.65 -20.69 14.08
C THR A 258 -9.98 -19.34 14.33
N THR A 259 -10.07 -18.84 15.56
CA THR A 259 -9.27 -17.69 15.99
C THR A 259 -8.32 -18.14 17.09
N CYS A 260 -7.03 -18.23 16.77
CA CYS A 260 -5.99 -18.64 17.69
C CYS A 260 -5.11 -17.47 18.10
N LEU A 261 -4.72 -17.41 19.38
CA LEU A 261 -3.70 -16.48 19.88
C LEU A 261 -2.48 -17.30 20.29
N TYR A 262 -1.31 -16.91 19.81
CA TYR A 262 -0.03 -17.56 20.14
C TYR A 262 0.88 -16.58 20.85
N LEU A 263 1.53 -17.01 21.93
CA LEU A 263 2.71 -16.30 22.43
C LEU A 263 3.83 -16.46 21.41
N GLU A 264 4.53 -15.37 21.11
CA GLU A 264 5.61 -15.36 20.12
C GLU A 264 6.65 -16.45 20.45
N ASP A 265 7.05 -16.54 21.72
CA ASP A 265 8.03 -17.51 22.19
C ASP A 265 7.60 -18.97 22.01
N PHE A 266 6.29 -19.25 22.10
CA PHE A 266 5.75 -20.59 21.89
C PHE A 266 5.67 -20.93 20.42
N ALA A 267 5.09 -20.05 19.58
CA ALA A 267 5.07 -20.21 18.13
C ALA A 267 6.49 -20.44 17.60
N ARG A 268 7.44 -19.64 18.10
CA ARG A 268 8.87 -19.76 17.84
C ARG A 268 9.42 -21.17 18.16
N LYS A 269 9.22 -21.66 19.39
CA LYS A 269 9.69 -22.99 19.79
C LYS A 269 9.05 -24.11 18.97
N LYS A 270 7.77 -23.97 18.63
CA LYS A 270 7.01 -24.96 17.86
C LYS A 270 7.52 -25.05 16.42
N ILE A 271 7.74 -23.92 15.75
CA ILE A 271 8.37 -23.86 14.40
C ILE A 271 9.73 -24.55 14.43
N VAL A 272 10.60 -24.18 15.38
CA VAL A 272 11.94 -24.77 15.47
C VAL A 272 11.88 -26.28 15.73
N ASN A 273 10.94 -26.74 16.56
CA ASN A 273 10.79 -28.17 16.83
C ASN A 273 10.29 -28.95 15.61
N ILE A 274 9.31 -28.43 14.86
CA ILE A 274 8.82 -29.04 13.61
C ILE A 274 9.98 -29.16 12.62
N LEU A 275 10.71 -28.05 12.42
CA LEU A 275 11.86 -28.01 11.51
C LEU A 275 13.02 -28.93 11.95
N LYS A 276 13.15 -29.24 13.24
CA LYS A 276 14.18 -30.17 13.76
C LYS A 276 13.75 -31.63 13.74
N SER A 277 12.46 -31.93 13.94
CA SER A 277 11.96 -33.30 14.01
C SER A 277 11.91 -33.96 12.64
N GLU A 278 11.71 -33.17 11.60
CA GLU A 278 11.60 -33.64 10.22
C GLU A 278 12.95 -33.41 9.55
N ARG A 279 13.73 -34.49 9.39
CA ARG A 279 15.15 -34.48 8.96
C ARG A 279 15.41 -33.96 7.53
N TYR A 280 14.39 -33.42 6.86
CA TYR A 280 14.41 -32.69 5.60
C TYR A 280 13.07 -31.95 5.55
N VAL A 281 13.08 -30.61 5.55
CA VAL A 281 11.84 -29.85 5.43
C VAL A 281 11.83 -29.12 4.09
N ASP A 282 11.11 -29.72 3.15
CA ASP A 282 10.58 -29.08 1.95
C ASP A 282 9.14 -28.65 2.24
N HIS A 283 8.91 -28.00 3.40
CA HIS A 283 7.60 -27.40 3.71
C HIS A 283 7.57 -26.00 3.17
N SER A 284 6.55 -25.71 2.38
CA SER A 284 6.26 -24.33 2.04
C SER A 284 5.89 -23.55 3.31
N ILE A 285 6.12 -22.24 3.32
CA ILE A 285 5.65 -21.35 4.39
C ILE A 285 4.12 -21.49 4.59
N ALA A 286 3.38 -21.82 3.53
CA ALA A 286 1.96 -22.12 3.58
C ALA A 286 1.67 -23.38 4.41
N ASP A 287 2.39 -24.48 4.16
CA ASP A 287 2.24 -25.74 4.92
C ASP A 287 2.58 -25.53 6.40
N LEU A 288 3.66 -24.81 6.68
CA LEU A 288 4.02 -24.42 8.05
C LEU A 288 2.92 -23.56 8.69
N GLY A 289 2.35 -22.62 7.94
CA GLY A 289 1.21 -21.81 8.36
C GLY A 289 -0.01 -22.66 8.71
N GLU A 290 -0.34 -23.65 7.88
CA GLU A 290 -1.46 -24.55 8.10
C GLU A 290 -1.24 -25.44 9.34
N MET A 291 -0.07 -26.08 9.44
CA MET A 291 0.32 -26.93 10.59
C MET A 291 0.32 -26.17 11.92
N LEU A 292 0.63 -24.87 11.88
CA LEU A 292 0.73 -24.02 13.05
C LEU A 292 -0.52 -23.18 13.29
N HIS A 293 -1.48 -23.19 12.37
CA HIS A 293 -2.57 -22.22 12.30
C HIS A 293 -2.03 -20.79 12.50
N LEU A 294 -1.08 -20.38 11.66
CA LEU A 294 -0.50 -19.05 11.58
C LEU A 294 -0.62 -18.54 10.15
N PHE A 295 -0.70 -17.23 9.96
CA PHE A 295 -0.64 -16.67 8.62
C PHE A 295 0.77 -16.84 8.07
N GLU A 296 0.90 -17.06 6.77
CA GLU A 296 2.18 -17.17 6.08
C GLU A 296 3.13 -16.01 6.43
N ILE A 297 2.60 -14.78 6.51
CA ILE A 297 3.38 -13.60 6.85
C ILE A 297 3.92 -13.64 8.28
N ASP A 298 3.18 -14.22 9.23
CA ASP A 298 3.62 -14.36 10.62
C ASP A 298 4.69 -15.44 10.72
N VAL A 299 4.50 -16.58 10.03
CA VAL A 299 5.50 -17.65 9.93
C VAL A 299 6.79 -17.11 9.33
N LEU A 300 6.69 -16.37 8.22
CA LEU A 300 7.83 -15.74 7.56
C LEU A 300 8.51 -14.71 8.46
N THR A 301 7.75 -13.91 9.22
CA THR A 301 8.28 -12.94 10.18
C THR A 301 9.08 -13.65 11.29
N ILE A 302 8.54 -14.75 11.84
CA ILE A 302 9.21 -15.54 12.87
C ILE A 302 10.50 -16.16 12.32
N ILE A 303 10.46 -16.72 11.11
CA ILE A 303 11.64 -17.34 10.49
C ILE A 303 12.69 -16.30 10.12
N ASN A 304 12.30 -15.15 9.55
CA ASN A 304 13.22 -14.06 9.23
C ASN A 304 13.94 -13.50 10.46
N LYS A 305 13.22 -13.40 11.59
CA LYS A 305 13.83 -13.01 12.86
C LYS A 305 14.89 -14.01 13.31
N TYR A 306 14.71 -15.31 13.02
CA TYR A 306 15.68 -16.38 13.27
C TYR A 306 16.81 -16.47 12.25
N ASN A 307 16.59 -16.03 11.01
CA ASN A 307 17.64 -15.97 9.99
C ASN A 307 18.78 -15.02 10.44
N ARG A 308 18.43 -13.97 11.22
CA ARG A 308 19.41 -13.12 11.92
C ARG A 308 20.29 -13.90 12.92
N ASP A 309 19.76 -14.94 13.55
CA ASP A 309 20.48 -15.84 14.46
C ASP A 309 21.14 -17.04 13.72
N HIS A 310 21.14 -17.03 12.37
CA HIS A 310 21.84 -17.98 11.51
C HIS A 310 21.36 -19.44 11.56
N PHE A 311 20.13 -19.73 11.99
CA PHE A 311 19.65 -21.12 12.08
C PHE A 311 19.08 -21.70 10.77
N PHE A 312 18.45 -20.86 9.94
CA PHE A 312 17.73 -21.30 8.75
C PHE A 312 18.16 -20.53 7.51
N ILE A 313 17.95 -21.12 6.33
CA ILE A 313 18.06 -20.50 5.02
C ILE A 313 16.70 -20.61 4.36
N LEU A 314 16.18 -19.47 3.88
CA LEU A 314 14.96 -19.43 3.11
C LEU A 314 15.30 -19.63 1.63
N ILE A 315 14.56 -20.52 0.98
CA ILE A 315 14.70 -20.85 -0.45
C ILE A 315 13.37 -20.55 -1.12
N THR A 316 13.36 -19.92 -2.29
CA THR A 316 12.11 -19.63 -3.00
C THR A 316 12.04 -20.42 -4.29
N ASP A 317 11.25 -21.49 -4.38
CA ASP A 317 11.13 -22.26 -5.62
C ASP A 317 10.67 -21.36 -6.78
N PRO A 318 11.47 -21.21 -7.87
CA PRO A 318 11.15 -20.34 -8.98
C PRO A 318 9.95 -20.81 -9.79
N GLU A 319 9.57 -22.09 -9.76
CA GLU A 319 8.43 -22.61 -10.52
C GLU A 319 7.11 -22.39 -9.78
N SER A 320 7.08 -22.63 -8.47
CA SER A 320 5.86 -22.50 -7.65
C SER A 320 5.73 -21.16 -6.90
N SER A 321 6.80 -20.36 -6.85
CA SER A 321 6.93 -19.17 -5.97
C SER A 321 6.77 -19.48 -4.48
N GLN A 322 6.83 -20.75 -4.07
CA GLN A 322 6.76 -21.13 -2.67
C GLN A 322 8.09 -20.90 -1.96
N VAL A 323 8.02 -20.45 -0.72
CA VAL A 323 9.19 -20.25 0.14
C VAL A 323 9.35 -21.47 1.05
N PHE A 324 10.54 -22.06 1.08
CA PHE A 324 10.94 -23.19 1.89
C PHE A 324 11.95 -22.74 2.96
N ALA A 325 11.98 -23.42 4.10
CA ALA A 325 12.92 -23.14 5.18
C ALA A 325 13.82 -24.35 5.46
N LEU A 326 15.11 -24.25 5.12
CA LEU A 326 16.12 -25.28 5.39
C LEU A 326 16.98 -24.97 6.60
N LEU A 327 17.40 -25.99 7.33
CA LEU A 327 18.42 -25.85 8.38
C LEU A 327 19.78 -25.52 7.76
N ARG A 328 20.43 -24.47 8.27
CA ARG A 328 21.71 -23.98 7.74
C ARG A 328 22.79 -25.06 7.69
N HIS A 329 22.93 -25.87 8.73
CA HIS A 329 23.94 -26.94 8.78
C HIS A 329 23.74 -27.98 7.65
N GLU A 330 22.50 -28.34 7.36
CA GLU A 330 22.17 -29.34 6.34
C GLU A 330 22.47 -28.81 4.95
N PHE A 331 22.08 -27.56 4.69
CA PHE A 331 22.44 -26.84 3.48
C PHE A 331 23.96 -26.73 3.28
N GLU A 332 24.69 -26.37 4.34
CA GLU A 332 26.17 -26.35 4.36
C GLU A 332 26.76 -27.73 4.05
N THR A 333 26.15 -28.80 4.56
CA THR A 333 26.59 -30.19 4.32
C THR A 333 26.34 -30.60 2.87
N MET A 334 25.18 -30.23 2.31
CA MET A 334 24.83 -30.46 0.91
C MET A 334 25.82 -29.75 -0.03
N LEU A 335 26.11 -28.47 0.21
CA LEU A 335 27.12 -27.73 -0.55
C LEU A 335 28.52 -28.35 -0.44
N THR A 336 28.90 -28.80 0.75
CA THR A 336 30.18 -29.48 0.98
C THR A 336 30.27 -30.78 0.17
N ASN A 337 29.18 -31.54 0.08
CA ASN A 337 29.13 -32.77 -0.70
C ASN A 337 29.16 -32.50 -2.21
N LEU A 338 28.43 -31.48 -2.69
CA LEU A 338 28.50 -31.03 -4.08
C LEU A 338 29.93 -30.62 -4.48
N CYS A 339 30.62 -29.86 -3.62
CA CYS A 339 32.01 -29.47 -3.85
C CYS A 339 32.99 -30.66 -3.91
N LYS A 340 32.68 -31.78 -3.24
CA LYS A 340 33.50 -33.00 -3.31
C LYS A 340 33.26 -33.81 -4.57
N GLN A 341 32.08 -33.70 -5.17
CA GLN A 341 31.66 -34.52 -6.31
C GLN A 341 31.87 -33.85 -7.66
N SER A 342 32.00 -32.52 -7.69
CA SER A 342 32.10 -31.74 -8.92
C SER A 342 33.48 -31.09 -9.09
N ASP A 343 34.01 -31.10 -10.32
CA ASP A 343 35.27 -30.43 -10.66
C ASP A 343 35.13 -28.90 -10.71
N TYR A 344 33.93 -28.41 -10.96
CA TYR A 344 33.54 -27.01 -10.88
C TYR A 344 32.04 -26.94 -10.56
N LEU A 345 31.61 -25.84 -9.95
CA LEU A 345 30.21 -25.53 -9.71
C LEU A 345 29.87 -24.22 -10.40
N ASP A 346 29.01 -24.29 -11.42
CA ASP A 346 28.39 -23.10 -12.00
C ASP A 346 27.51 -22.45 -10.94
N PHE A 347 27.94 -21.28 -10.49
CA PHE A 347 27.38 -20.60 -9.35
C PHE A 347 25.97 -20.09 -9.63
N MET A 348 25.71 -19.60 -10.85
CA MET A 348 24.39 -19.10 -11.23
C MET A 348 23.40 -20.25 -11.44
N LYS A 349 23.85 -21.35 -12.04
CA LYS A 349 23.06 -22.58 -12.13
C LYS A 349 22.73 -23.11 -10.74
N LEU A 350 23.69 -23.11 -9.82
CA LEU A 350 23.50 -23.53 -8.44
C LEU A 350 22.52 -22.60 -7.69
N CYS A 351 22.64 -21.27 -7.86
CA CYS A 351 21.68 -20.31 -7.30
C CYS A 351 20.27 -20.55 -7.83
N LYS A 352 20.12 -20.88 -9.12
CA LYS A 352 18.82 -21.16 -9.74
C LYS A 352 18.24 -22.49 -9.26
N THR A 353 19.06 -23.53 -9.15
CA THR A 353 18.63 -24.86 -8.68
C THR A 353 18.26 -24.86 -7.20
N MET A 354 18.98 -24.09 -6.39
CA MET A 354 18.74 -23.99 -4.94
C MET A 354 17.85 -22.82 -4.57
N SER A 355 17.48 -21.99 -5.55
CA SER A 355 16.68 -20.79 -5.40
C SER A 355 17.09 -19.88 -4.23
N VAL A 356 18.40 -19.70 -4.10
CA VAL A 356 19.06 -18.81 -3.13
C VAL A 356 19.62 -17.60 -3.88
N ALA A 357 19.47 -16.41 -3.31
CA ALA A 357 20.05 -15.21 -3.88
C ALA A 357 21.59 -15.35 -4.02
N PRO A 358 22.20 -14.95 -5.15
CA PRO A 358 23.63 -15.14 -5.38
C PRO A 358 24.54 -14.59 -4.27
N GLN A 359 24.16 -13.47 -3.68
CA GLN A 359 24.91 -12.84 -2.58
C GLN A 359 24.91 -13.70 -1.31
N GLU A 360 23.78 -14.32 -0.97
CA GLU A 360 23.65 -15.19 0.19
C GLU A 360 24.43 -16.49 -0.01
N LEU A 361 24.32 -17.08 -1.20
CA LEU A 361 25.07 -18.29 -1.53
C LEU A 361 26.60 -18.01 -1.51
N LYS A 362 27.05 -16.84 -1.99
CA LYS A 362 28.48 -16.45 -1.95
C LYS A 362 28.94 -16.32 -0.50
N LEU A 363 28.13 -15.68 0.35
CA LEU A 363 28.41 -15.55 1.79
C LEU A 363 28.54 -16.91 2.47
N ILE A 364 27.68 -17.88 2.13
CA ILE A 364 27.73 -19.24 2.67
C ILE A 364 29.01 -19.95 2.22
N PHE A 365 29.36 -19.89 0.93
CA PHE A 365 30.62 -20.44 0.43
C PHE A 365 31.83 -19.80 1.13
N TYR A 366 31.87 -18.48 1.30
CA TYR A 366 32.95 -17.82 2.03
C TYR A 366 33.07 -18.31 3.48
N LYS A 367 31.94 -18.51 4.18
CA LYS A 367 31.95 -19.08 5.53
C LYS A 367 32.42 -20.54 5.56
N LEU A 368 32.03 -21.34 4.56
CA LEU A 368 32.50 -22.73 4.42
C LEU A 368 34.01 -22.80 4.14
N ILE A 369 34.54 -21.86 3.36
CA ILE A 369 35.98 -21.72 3.10
C ILE A 369 36.72 -21.28 4.37
N GLN A 370 36.22 -20.27 5.08
CA GLN A 370 36.81 -19.80 6.34
C GLN A 370 36.83 -20.88 7.43
N ALA A 371 35.82 -21.77 7.44
CA ALA A 371 35.74 -22.91 8.35
C ALA A 371 36.55 -24.13 7.88
N ASP A 372 37.30 -24.03 6.78
CA ASP A 372 38.04 -25.11 6.11
C ASP A 372 37.17 -26.36 5.78
N LYS A 373 35.84 -26.16 5.64
CA LYS A 373 34.90 -27.23 5.25
C LYS A 373 34.99 -27.53 3.75
N ILE A 374 35.24 -26.50 2.94
CA ILE A 374 35.54 -26.58 1.50
C ILE A 374 36.79 -25.75 1.19
N ARG A 375 37.50 -26.08 0.10
CA ARG A 375 38.58 -25.27 -0.46
C ARG A 375 38.29 -25.00 -1.92
N GLY A 376 38.65 -23.83 -2.41
CA GLY A 376 38.41 -23.44 -3.80
C GLY A 376 38.47 -21.94 -3.99
N LYS A 377 38.43 -21.53 -5.26
CA LYS A 377 38.43 -20.13 -5.68
C LYS A 377 37.23 -19.81 -6.55
N PHE A 378 36.77 -18.58 -6.45
CA PHE A 378 35.77 -18.03 -7.36
C PHE A 378 36.47 -17.46 -8.59
N GLU A 379 36.09 -17.93 -9.77
CA GLU A 379 36.46 -17.34 -11.05
C GLU A 379 35.18 -16.93 -11.77
N GLN A 380 34.91 -15.63 -11.83
CA GLN A 380 33.65 -15.06 -12.34
C GLN A 380 32.43 -15.64 -11.60
N ASP A 381 31.61 -16.44 -12.29
CA ASP A 381 30.42 -17.11 -11.78
C ASP A 381 30.61 -18.62 -11.64
N VAL A 382 31.85 -19.07 -11.49
CA VAL A 382 32.18 -20.48 -11.25
C VAL A 382 32.98 -20.60 -9.96
N PHE A 383 32.59 -21.53 -9.10
CA PHE A 383 33.42 -21.96 -7.97
C PHE A 383 34.22 -23.19 -8.38
N ILE A 384 35.55 -23.13 -8.27
CA ILE A 384 36.46 -24.22 -8.62
C ILE A 384 36.98 -24.83 -7.31
N PRO A 385 36.53 -26.04 -6.91
CA PRO A 385 36.99 -26.69 -5.70
C PRO A 385 38.47 -27.11 -5.81
N GLU A 386 39.27 -26.77 -4.80
CA GLU A 386 40.66 -27.20 -4.70
C GLU A 386 40.75 -28.52 -3.91
N PRO A 387 41.49 -29.53 -4.41
CA PRO A 387 41.69 -30.77 -3.68
C PRO A 387 42.47 -30.50 -2.38
N ARG A 388 42.09 -31.16 -1.28
CA ARG A 388 42.89 -31.14 -0.05
C ARG A 388 44.24 -31.82 -0.31
N GLU A 389 45.32 -31.15 0.06
CA GLU A 389 46.69 -31.70 0.02
C GLU A 389 46.69 -33.09 0.69
N GLY A 390 47.04 -34.13 -0.07
CA GLY A 390 47.05 -35.52 0.39
C GLY A 390 45.97 -36.44 -0.20
N GLN A 391 44.97 -35.92 -0.92
CA GLN A 391 44.02 -36.75 -1.70
C GLN A 391 44.41 -36.78 -3.18
N GLN A 392 45.12 -37.83 -3.62
CA GLN A 392 45.32 -38.09 -5.04
C GLN A 392 43.96 -38.37 -5.70
N ARG A 393 43.52 -37.49 -6.60
CA ARG A 393 42.34 -37.72 -7.45
C ARG A 393 42.58 -38.98 -8.28
N GLN A 394 41.76 -40.01 -8.11
CA GLN A 394 41.68 -41.10 -9.08
C GLN A 394 41.15 -40.52 -10.40
N LYS A 395 42.02 -40.35 -11.39
CA LYS A 395 41.64 -39.94 -12.75
C LYS A 395 40.86 -41.07 -13.41
N GLY A 396 39.53 -41.07 -13.27
CA GLY A 396 38.65 -41.84 -14.14
C GLY A 396 38.70 -41.25 -15.55
N LYS A 397 39.30 -41.97 -16.51
CA LYS A 397 39.24 -41.62 -17.94
C LYS A 397 37.80 -41.81 -18.42
N PHE A 398 37.12 -40.73 -18.72
CA PHE A 398 35.83 -40.77 -19.41
C PHE A 398 36.05 -40.66 -20.93
N HIS A 399 35.69 -41.70 -21.67
CA HIS A 399 35.61 -41.71 -23.13
C HIS A 399 34.13 -41.68 -23.52
N PRO A 400 33.66 -40.74 -24.35
CA PRO A 400 32.35 -40.84 -24.96
C PRO A 400 32.50 -41.45 -26.37
N LYS A 401 32.23 -42.76 -26.49
CA LYS A 401 31.85 -43.43 -27.73
C LYS A 401 30.80 -44.52 -27.44
N ASP A 402 29.74 -44.49 -28.25
CA ASP A 402 28.72 -45.53 -28.52
C ASP A 402 27.72 -45.79 -27.36
N ASP A 403 26.38 -45.84 -27.50
CA ASP A 403 25.48 -46.10 -28.62
C ASP A 403 24.07 -45.52 -28.35
N LEU A 404 23.42 -44.98 -29.38
CA LEU A 404 21.98 -45.14 -29.64
C LEU A 404 21.75 -44.90 -31.13
N SER A 405 21.82 -45.99 -31.87
CA SER A 405 21.53 -46.07 -33.30
C SER A 405 20.03 -46.21 -33.53
N VAL A 406 19.45 -45.28 -34.28
CA VAL A 406 18.17 -45.46 -34.98
C VAL A 406 18.32 -44.97 -36.42
N GLY A 407 18.24 -45.93 -37.35
CA GLY A 407 17.80 -45.80 -38.75
C GLY A 407 18.34 -44.65 -39.61
N LYS A 408 19.40 -44.91 -40.39
CA LYS A 408 19.67 -44.19 -41.64
C LYS A 408 19.01 -44.96 -42.79
N ASP A 409 17.87 -44.47 -43.27
CA ASP A 409 17.52 -44.58 -44.69
C ASP A 409 17.86 -43.27 -45.38
N ARG A 410 18.63 -43.40 -46.46
CA ARG A 410 19.14 -42.32 -47.30
C ARG A 410 18.04 -41.83 -48.23
N LEU A 411 17.68 -40.55 -48.09
CA LEU A 411 17.25 -39.72 -49.20
C LEU A 411 18.11 -38.45 -49.19
N SER A 412 19.03 -38.38 -50.13
CA SER A 412 19.85 -37.20 -50.42
C SER A 412 18.98 -36.09 -51.01
N LEU A 413 18.68 -35.06 -50.21
CA LEU A 413 18.18 -33.77 -50.68
C LEU A 413 19.33 -32.76 -50.64
N GLY A 414 19.40 -31.96 -51.70
CA GLY A 414 20.53 -31.12 -52.06
C GLY A 414 20.87 -30.06 -51.01
N LYS A 415 22.17 -29.81 -50.88
CA LYS A 415 22.71 -28.58 -50.30
C LYS A 415 22.49 -27.47 -51.32
N ASP A 416 21.51 -26.59 -51.10
CA ASP A 416 21.46 -25.22 -51.64
C ASP A 416 20.35 -24.39 -50.95
N ASP A 417 20.31 -24.34 -49.61
CA ASP A 417 19.30 -23.59 -48.83
C ASP A 417 19.86 -22.38 -48.05
N SER A 418 20.98 -21.79 -48.47
CA SER A 418 21.49 -20.54 -47.89
C SER A 418 20.81 -19.26 -48.42
N SER A 419 19.79 -19.38 -49.27
CA SER A 419 19.16 -18.22 -49.94
C SER A 419 17.97 -17.61 -49.19
N PHE A 420 17.35 -18.34 -48.25
CA PHE A 420 16.13 -17.89 -47.57
C PHE A 420 16.37 -16.89 -46.42
N ASP A 421 17.60 -16.80 -45.90
CA ASP A 421 17.97 -15.83 -44.86
C ASP A 421 17.82 -14.36 -45.33
N LYS A 422 17.72 -14.15 -46.65
CA LYS A 422 17.46 -12.85 -47.28
C LYS A 422 15.97 -12.57 -47.54
N SER A 423 15.04 -13.44 -47.14
CA SER A 423 13.61 -13.26 -47.43
C SER A 423 12.92 -12.24 -46.52
N LEU A 424 13.43 -12.06 -45.30
CA LEU A 424 12.89 -11.17 -44.29
C LEU A 424 13.94 -10.15 -43.86
N HIS A 425 13.65 -8.87 -44.08
CA HIS A 425 14.50 -7.77 -43.63
C HIS A 425 13.96 -7.18 -42.33
N ILE A 426 14.77 -7.19 -41.28
CA ILE A 426 14.38 -6.74 -39.94
C ILE A 426 15.03 -5.38 -39.68
N LYS A 427 14.21 -4.38 -39.36
CA LYS A 427 14.64 -3.07 -38.88
C LYS A 427 14.16 -2.87 -37.46
N ARG A 428 14.93 -2.16 -36.66
CA ARG A 428 14.55 -1.85 -35.28
C ARG A 428 15.05 -0.48 -34.86
N SER A 429 14.29 0.13 -33.98
CA SER A 429 14.58 1.44 -33.39
C SER A 429 13.93 1.48 -32.00
N PHE A 430 14.37 2.40 -31.16
CA PHE A 430 13.75 2.63 -29.87
C PHE A 430 13.47 4.11 -29.66
N ASP A 431 12.54 4.40 -28.76
CA ASP A 431 12.28 5.75 -28.25
C ASP A 431 11.92 5.71 -26.75
N HIS A 432 12.03 6.87 -26.10
CA HIS A 432 11.88 7.02 -24.66
C HIS A 432 10.49 7.58 -24.33
N VAL A 433 9.63 6.78 -23.68
CA VAL A 433 8.22 7.13 -23.43
C VAL A 433 7.83 6.76 -21.99
N GLY A 434 7.32 7.72 -21.20
CA GLY A 434 6.81 7.48 -19.85
C GLY A 434 7.80 6.95 -18.81
N GLY A 435 9.12 7.14 -19.00
CA GLY A 435 10.13 6.46 -18.18
C GLY A 435 10.38 5.01 -18.58
N GLN A 436 9.83 4.57 -19.73
CA GLN A 436 10.05 3.29 -20.36
C GLN A 436 10.79 3.48 -21.70
N ILE A 437 11.21 2.37 -22.29
CA ILE A 437 11.77 2.28 -23.63
C ILE A 437 10.75 1.59 -24.50
N ARG A 438 10.27 2.27 -25.54
CA ARG A 438 9.46 1.67 -26.57
C ARG A 438 10.39 1.15 -27.66
N LEU A 439 10.57 -0.17 -27.74
CA LEU A 439 11.32 -0.85 -28.78
C LEU A 439 10.36 -1.19 -29.94
N LYS A 440 10.67 -0.69 -31.13
CA LYS A 440 9.93 -0.98 -32.36
C LYS A 440 10.74 -1.90 -33.25
N ILE A 441 10.12 -2.98 -33.69
CA ILE A 441 10.71 -3.94 -34.63
C ILE A 441 9.82 -3.98 -35.87
N ALA A 442 10.34 -3.50 -36.98
CA ALA A 442 9.70 -3.52 -38.29
C ALA A 442 10.21 -4.72 -39.09
N LEU A 443 9.30 -5.62 -39.42
CA LEU A 443 9.55 -6.75 -40.29
C LEU A 443 9.15 -6.36 -41.71
N ASN A 444 10.04 -6.53 -42.68
CA ASN A 444 9.78 -6.24 -44.09
C ASN A 444 10.00 -7.50 -44.93
N ASN A 445 8.93 -8.04 -45.50
CA ASN A 445 9.01 -9.21 -46.36
C ASN A 445 9.45 -8.77 -47.76
N ILE A 446 10.71 -9.02 -48.10
CA ILE A 446 11.28 -8.68 -49.40
C ILE A 446 11.20 -9.84 -50.40
N SER A 447 10.67 -11.00 -49.97
CA SER A 447 10.42 -12.13 -50.85
C SER A 447 9.16 -11.94 -51.71
N LEU A 448 9.01 -12.78 -52.72
CA LEU A 448 7.83 -12.83 -53.58
C LEU A 448 6.69 -13.71 -53.00
N ILE A 449 6.89 -14.28 -51.80
CA ILE A 449 5.95 -15.22 -51.18
C ILE A 449 5.41 -14.69 -49.85
N THR A 450 4.24 -15.17 -49.42
CA THR A 450 3.66 -14.79 -48.12
C THR A 450 4.33 -15.60 -47.02
N LEU A 451 4.74 -14.94 -45.95
CA LEU A 451 5.28 -15.58 -44.75
C LEU A 451 4.15 -15.74 -43.72
N HIS A 452 4.13 -16.85 -43.00
CA HIS A 452 3.08 -17.24 -42.07
C HIS A 452 3.64 -17.51 -40.67
N ASP A 453 2.77 -17.52 -39.66
CA ASP A 453 3.10 -17.89 -38.26
C ASP A 453 4.34 -17.17 -37.72
N ILE A 454 4.46 -15.87 -37.99
CA ILE A 454 5.65 -15.10 -37.63
C ILE A 454 5.60 -14.83 -36.13
N GLN A 455 6.68 -15.16 -35.43
CA GLN A 455 6.86 -14.95 -34.01
C GLN A 455 8.12 -14.11 -33.81
N THR A 456 7.96 -13.03 -33.06
CA THR A 456 9.06 -12.15 -32.68
C THR A 456 9.36 -12.38 -31.20
N TYR A 457 10.58 -12.80 -30.91
CA TYR A 457 11.10 -13.00 -29.56
C TYR A 457 12.16 -11.94 -29.29
N VAL A 458 12.05 -11.22 -28.19
CA VAL A 458 13.05 -10.25 -27.74
C VAL A 458 13.74 -10.81 -26.51
N ASP A 459 15.07 -10.86 -26.57
CA ASP A 459 15.91 -11.23 -25.43
C ASP A 459 16.24 -9.95 -24.65
N VAL A 460 15.63 -9.83 -23.48
CA VAL A 460 15.70 -8.64 -22.63
C VAL A 460 16.59 -9.00 -21.43
N PRO A 461 17.66 -8.24 -21.16
CA PRO A 461 18.54 -8.55 -20.05
C PRO A 461 17.84 -8.34 -18.71
N ASP A 462 18.26 -9.06 -17.66
CA ASP A 462 17.63 -9.04 -16.32
C ASP A 462 17.48 -7.64 -15.70
N GLN A 463 18.26 -6.66 -16.16
CA GLN A 463 18.16 -5.27 -15.72
C GLN A 463 17.00 -4.49 -16.39
N MET A 464 16.20 -5.13 -17.22
CA MET A 464 14.98 -4.60 -17.81
C MET A 464 13.84 -5.62 -17.68
N ALA A 465 12.62 -5.11 -17.57
CA ALA A 465 11.40 -5.92 -17.57
C ALA A 465 10.51 -5.56 -18.76
N ILE A 466 9.79 -6.53 -19.33
CA ILE A 466 8.75 -6.24 -20.33
C ILE A 466 7.50 -5.79 -19.57
N HIS A 467 7.10 -4.53 -19.75
CA HIS A 467 6.01 -3.92 -18.99
C HIS A 467 4.63 -4.27 -19.55
N THR A 468 4.48 -4.26 -20.87
CA THR A 468 3.23 -4.61 -21.55
C THR A 468 3.48 -5.55 -22.72
N GLY A 469 2.70 -6.63 -22.77
CA GLY A 469 2.74 -7.64 -23.82
C GLY A 469 3.46 -8.90 -23.39
N GLU A 470 3.37 -9.93 -24.23
CA GLU A 470 4.15 -11.15 -24.11
C GLU A 470 5.56 -10.92 -24.69
N GLN A 471 6.54 -11.65 -24.16
CA GLN A 471 7.90 -11.68 -24.72
C GLN A 471 7.90 -12.15 -26.19
N VAL A 472 6.88 -12.92 -26.56
CA VAL A 472 6.62 -13.38 -27.92
C VAL A 472 5.43 -12.61 -28.50
N GLN A 473 5.63 -11.88 -29.60
CA GLN A 473 4.51 -11.33 -30.38
C GLN A 473 4.31 -12.09 -31.68
N LYS A 474 3.04 -12.39 -31.98
CA LYS A 474 2.63 -13.22 -33.12
C LYS A 474 1.98 -12.38 -34.21
N ILE A 475 2.40 -12.60 -35.46
CA ILE A 475 1.82 -12.01 -36.67
C ILE A 475 1.40 -13.17 -37.57
N SER A 476 0.12 -13.25 -37.89
CA SER A 476 -0.43 -14.41 -38.60
C SER A 476 0.13 -14.58 -40.01
N ALA A 477 0.29 -13.47 -40.75
CA ALA A 477 0.86 -13.49 -42.09
C ALA A 477 1.45 -12.13 -42.49
N LEU A 478 2.51 -12.15 -43.30
CA LEU A 478 3.14 -10.98 -43.90
C LEU A 478 3.27 -11.17 -45.41
N LYS A 479 2.49 -10.40 -46.18
CA LYS A 479 2.44 -10.47 -47.65
C LYS A 479 3.77 -10.01 -48.29
N PRO A 480 4.05 -10.42 -49.54
CA PRO A 480 5.19 -9.91 -50.31
C PRO A 480 5.23 -8.39 -50.34
N SER A 481 6.42 -7.81 -50.18
CA SER A 481 6.67 -6.36 -50.19
C SER A 481 5.95 -5.53 -49.13
N ASN A 482 5.30 -6.18 -48.15
CA ASN A 482 4.68 -5.49 -47.02
C ASN A 482 5.62 -5.43 -45.82
N SER A 483 5.43 -4.38 -45.00
CA SER A 483 6.08 -4.24 -43.72
C SER A 483 5.05 -4.16 -42.58
N LEU A 484 5.37 -4.77 -41.45
CA LEU A 484 4.56 -4.74 -40.24
C LEU A 484 5.47 -4.50 -39.02
N GLY A 485 5.02 -3.65 -38.11
CA GLY A 485 5.75 -3.30 -36.89
C GLY A 485 5.14 -3.96 -35.65
N VAL A 486 5.99 -4.47 -34.77
CA VAL A 486 5.64 -4.86 -33.40
C VAL A 486 6.31 -3.90 -32.41
N GLU A 487 5.65 -3.65 -31.29
CA GLU A 487 6.13 -2.73 -30.25
C GLU A 487 6.25 -3.48 -28.92
N TYR A 488 7.38 -3.28 -28.24
CA TYR A 488 7.64 -3.74 -26.88
C TYR A 488 7.89 -2.54 -25.98
N TYR A 489 7.30 -2.55 -24.79
CA TYR A 489 7.55 -1.52 -23.78
C TYR A 489 8.42 -2.14 -22.69
N LEU A 490 9.64 -1.64 -22.58
CA LEU A 490 10.65 -2.14 -21.66
C LEU A 490 10.82 -1.16 -20.52
N GLU A 491 10.79 -1.68 -19.30
CA GLU A 491 10.96 -0.94 -18.08
C GLU A 491 12.36 -1.20 -17.52
N PRO A 492 13.26 -0.20 -17.56
CA PRO A 492 14.59 -0.36 -17.03
C PRO A 492 14.57 -0.36 -15.51
N GLN A 493 15.26 -1.33 -14.91
CA GLN A 493 15.47 -1.45 -13.47
C GLN A 493 16.78 -0.78 -13.04
N GLN A 494 17.72 -0.58 -13.97
CA GLN A 494 19.01 0.05 -13.71
C GLN A 494 19.39 1.02 -14.83
N CYS A 495 20.19 2.02 -14.50
CA CYS A 495 20.84 2.88 -15.49
C CYS A 495 22.12 2.20 -16.01
N GLY A 496 22.34 2.23 -17.32
CA GLY A 496 23.40 1.49 -17.97
C GLY A 496 23.28 1.55 -19.50
N SER A 497 24.16 0.84 -20.21
CA SER A 497 23.98 0.57 -21.63
C SER A 497 23.65 -0.89 -21.78
N PHE A 498 22.51 -1.17 -22.42
CA PHE A 498 21.97 -2.50 -22.49
C PHE A 498 21.88 -2.92 -23.94
N THR A 499 22.26 -4.16 -24.22
CA THR A 499 22.15 -4.72 -25.56
C THR A 499 20.89 -5.55 -25.63
N ILE A 500 20.02 -5.23 -26.57
CA ILE A 500 18.80 -6.00 -26.82
C ILE A 500 18.97 -6.79 -28.10
N GLU A 501 18.77 -8.10 -27.95
CA GLU A 501 18.83 -9.07 -29.02
C GLU A 501 17.44 -9.68 -29.24
N GLY A 502 17.35 -10.60 -30.18
CA GLY A 502 16.19 -11.45 -30.28
C GLY A 502 16.14 -12.18 -31.61
N THR A 503 15.03 -12.86 -31.82
CA THR A 503 14.89 -13.84 -32.89
C THR A 503 13.51 -13.72 -33.51
N VAL A 504 13.45 -13.84 -34.83
CA VAL A 504 12.21 -13.91 -35.58
C VAL A 504 12.08 -15.30 -36.19
N ILE A 505 11.03 -16.00 -35.79
CA ILE A 505 10.69 -17.34 -36.29
C ILE A 505 9.51 -17.19 -37.23
N PHE A 506 9.52 -17.82 -38.40
CA PHE A 506 8.39 -17.78 -39.31
C PHE A 506 8.32 -19.05 -40.15
N LYS A 507 7.20 -19.24 -40.84
CA LYS A 507 7.02 -20.31 -41.81
C LYS A 507 6.86 -19.79 -43.22
N ASP A 508 7.46 -20.49 -44.18
CA ASP A 508 7.22 -20.27 -45.59
C ASP A 508 5.88 -20.92 -46.04
N PRO A 509 5.44 -20.73 -47.30
CA PRO A 509 4.23 -21.39 -47.83
C PRO A 509 4.30 -22.92 -47.88
N TYR A 510 5.50 -23.50 -47.77
CA TYR A 510 5.73 -24.95 -47.73
C TYR A 510 5.73 -25.48 -46.29
N ASN A 511 5.41 -24.63 -45.30
CA ASN A 511 5.37 -24.93 -43.88
C ASN A 511 6.76 -25.29 -43.29
N ASN A 512 7.86 -24.92 -43.96
CA ASN A 512 9.20 -25.00 -43.37
C ASN A 512 9.40 -23.84 -42.41
N THR A 513 10.00 -24.11 -41.25
CA THR A 513 10.28 -23.08 -40.23
C THR A 513 11.66 -22.48 -40.46
N HIS A 514 11.70 -21.15 -40.49
CA HIS A 514 12.90 -20.34 -40.65
C HIS A 514 13.12 -19.51 -39.38
N VAL A 515 14.39 -19.27 -39.05
CA VAL A 515 14.80 -18.55 -37.84
C VAL A 515 15.83 -17.50 -38.24
N VAL A 516 15.53 -16.23 -38.00
CA VAL A 516 16.41 -15.10 -38.30
C VAL A 516 16.74 -14.40 -36.98
N ASN A 517 18.02 -14.34 -36.63
CA ASN A 517 18.47 -13.60 -35.48
C ASN A 517 18.54 -12.10 -35.80
N MET A 518 18.04 -11.28 -34.89
CA MET A 518 18.20 -9.84 -34.96
C MET A 518 19.61 -9.48 -34.57
N GLU A 519 20.18 -8.46 -35.22
CA GLU A 519 21.42 -7.86 -34.73
C GLU A 519 21.23 -7.36 -33.29
N PRO A 520 22.28 -7.14 -32.49
CA PRO A 520 22.16 -6.57 -31.13
C PRO A 520 21.98 -5.04 -31.13
N LEU A 521 21.05 -4.46 -30.37
CA LEU A 521 20.76 -3.00 -30.33
C LEU A 521 21.17 -2.45 -28.97
N LEU A 522 22.11 -1.50 -28.99
CA LEU A 522 22.54 -0.82 -27.78
C LEU A 522 21.55 0.27 -27.41
N ILE A 523 20.97 0.17 -26.21
CA ILE A 523 20.06 1.16 -25.62
C ILE A 523 20.74 1.78 -24.40
N PRO A 524 21.17 3.05 -24.48
CA PRO A 524 21.74 3.76 -23.33
C PRO A 524 20.63 4.33 -22.45
N ILE A 525 20.81 4.20 -21.13
CA ILE A 525 19.95 4.78 -20.09
C ILE A 525 20.84 5.48 -19.09
N LYS A 526 20.66 6.79 -18.95
CA LYS A 526 21.51 7.62 -18.09
C LYS A 526 20.71 8.11 -16.89
N CYS A 527 21.23 7.85 -15.69
CA CYS A 527 20.76 8.51 -14.48
C CYS A 527 21.52 9.83 -14.33
N PRO A 528 20.86 10.99 -14.24
CA PRO A 528 21.54 12.25 -14.01
C PRO A 528 22.20 12.26 -12.63
N LEU A 529 23.44 12.72 -12.56
CA LEU A 529 24.13 12.93 -11.29
C LEU A 529 23.71 14.30 -10.76
N MET A 530 22.86 14.38 -9.76
CA MET A 530 22.27 15.66 -9.35
C MET A 530 23.12 16.45 -8.36
N LYS A 531 23.08 17.78 -8.46
CA LYS A 531 23.61 18.75 -7.48
C LYS A 531 22.56 19.85 -7.26
N LYS A 532 22.35 20.23 -6.01
CA LYS A 532 21.50 21.38 -5.66
C LYS A 532 21.93 22.62 -6.46
N SER A 533 20.98 23.20 -7.20
CA SER A 533 21.15 24.43 -7.98
C SER A 533 21.05 25.67 -7.09
N ASP A 534 21.36 26.85 -7.64
CA ASP A 534 21.01 28.14 -7.05
C ASP A 534 19.49 28.34 -7.02
N ILE A 535 19.01 29.25 -6.17
CA ILE A 535 17.58 29.50 -5.97
C ILE A 535 16.97 30.02 -7.28
N MET A 536 15.91 29.35 -7.73
CA MET A 536 15.02 29.81 -8.80
C MET A 536 13.66 30.17 -8.22
N GLU A 537 13.00 31.17 -8.81
CA GLU A 537 11.62 31.51 -8.50
C GLU A 537 10.65 30.60 -9.27
N LEU A 538 9.40 30.53 -8.82
CA LEU A 538 8.38 29.66 -9.41
C LEU A 538 8.08 30.05 -10.88
N ASP A 539 7.99 31.35 -11.16
CA ASP A 539 7.76 31.87 -12.53
C ASP A 539 8.88 31.48 -13.50
N ASP A 540 10.13 31.40 -13.02
CA ASP A 540 11.25 30.92 -13.83
C ASP A 540 11.12 29.43 -14.16
N LEU A 541 10.67 28.62 -13.21
CA LEU A 541 10.44 27.19 -13.43
C LEU A 541 9.36 26.97 -14.48
N TYR A 542 8.25 27.72 -14.42
CA TYR A 542 7.21 27.66 -15.44
C TYR A 542 7.77 27.97 -16.83
N ARG A 543 8.45 29.11 -16.98
CA ARG A 543 9.05 29.52 -18.27
C ARG A 543 10.05 28.52 -18.83
N GLU A 544 10.93 27.99 -17.98
CA GLU A 544 11.92 27.00 -18.40
C GLU A 544 11.27 25.67 -18.77
N SER A 545 10.24 25.23 -18.03
CA SER A 545 9.55 23.97 -18.28
C SER A 545 8.83 23.93 -19.64
N GLU A 546 8.31 25.07 -20.11
CA GLU A 546 7.64 25.19 -21.42
C GLU A 546 8.60 25.02 -22.60
N GLN A 547 9.89 25.30 -22.40
CA GLN A 547 10.92 25.22 -23.44
C GLN A 547 11.65 23.86 -23.46
N MET A 548 11.38 22.99 -22.50
CA MET A 548 12.04 21.70 -22.34
C MET A 548 11.19 20.54 -22.85
N GLN A 549 11.85 19.44 -23.22
CA GLN A 549 11.14 18.19 -23.41
C GLN A 549 10.69 17.68 -22.04
N SER A 550 9.52 17.04 -22.01
CA SER A 550 8.95 16.49 -20.80
C SER A 550 8.47 15.07 -21.02
N ASN A 551 8.51 14.28 -19.96
CA ASN A 551 7.87 12.98 -19.95
C ASN A 551 7.22 12.75 -18.58
N SER A 552 6.14 11.97 -18.56
CA SER A 552 5.34 11.79 -17.35
C SER A 552 5.09 10.32 -17.06
N ARG A 553 5.08 9.97 -15.78
CA ARG A 553 4.67 8.66 -15.29
C ARG A 553 3.57 8.81 -14.25
N ILE A 554 2.50 8.02 -14.43
CA ILE A 554 1.29 8.07 -13.60
C ILE A 554 1.23 6.82 -12.73
N PHE A 555 0.94 7.01 -11.45
CA PHE A 555 0.72 5.95 -10.46
C PHE A 555 -0.70 6.05 -9.93
N TYR A 556 -1.45 4.96 -10.00
CA TYR A 556 -2.77 4.85 -9.40
C TYR A 556 -2.62 4.44 -7.94
N THR A 557 -3.41 5.08 -7.08
CA THR A 557 -3.42 4.86 -5.64
C THR A 557 -4.84 4.46 -5.23
N GLU A 558 -4.96 3.34 -4.50
CA GLU A 558 -6.28 2.75 -4.19
C GLU A 558 -7.16 3.61 -3.28
N GLN A 559 -6.61 4.65 -2.65
CA GLN A 559 -7.34 5.58 -1.79
C GLN A 559 -6.73 6.99 -1.88
N TYR A 560 -7.60 8.01 -1.81
CA TYR A 560 -7.23 9.41 -1.63
C TYR A 560 -6.42 9.54 -0.33
N ASN A 561 -5.10 9.47 -0.45
CA ASN A 561 -4.23 9.48 0.71
C ASN A 561 -3.15 10.53 0.52
N VAL A 562 -3.25 11.61 1.28
CA VAL A 562 -2.21 12.65 1.44
C VAL A 562 -0.85 12.01 1.72
N VAL A 563 -0.82 10.84 2.36
CA VAL A 563 0.39 10.02 2.54
C VAL A 563 1.11 9.76 1.22
N SER A 564 0.39 9.25 0.22
CA SER A 564 1.02 8.80 -1.03
C SER A 564 1.72 9.97 -1.72
N PHE A 565 1.16 11.17 -1.61
CA PHE A 565 1.78 12.37 -2.15
C PHE A 565 2.96 12.87 -1.31
N GLN A 566 2.87 12.82 0.02
CA GLN A 566 4.03 13.08 0.87
C GLN A 566 5.18 12.10 0.60
N VAL A 567 4.86 10.83 0.31
CA VAL A 567 5.83 9.81 -0.08
C VAL A 567 6.44 10.15 -1.41
N ALA A 568 5.62 10.53 -2.40
CA ALA A 568 6.11 10.97 -3.69
C ALA A 568 7.07 12.17 -3.57
N ILE A 569 6.74 13.16 -2.74
CA ILE A 569 7.63 14.29 -2.42
C ILE A 569 8.94 13.77 -1.82
N LYS A 570 8.85 12.90 -0.80
CA LYS A 570 10.03 12.34 -0.13
C LYS A 570 10.91 11.52 -1.06
N THR A 571 10.31 10.73 -1.94
CA THR A 571 11.02 9.96 -2.96
C THR A 571 11.88 10.90 -3.81
N VAL A 572 11.33 12.04 -4.24
CA VAL A 572 12.07 13.04 -5.03
C VAL A 572 13.12 13.77 -4.18
N GLN A 573 12.84 14.03 -2.90
CA GLN A 573 13.78 14.68 -1.97
C GLN A 573 14.98 13.81 -1.56
N LYS A 574 14.96 12.51 -1.84
CA LYS A 574 16.15 11.65 -1.70
C LYS A 574 17.28 12.05 -2.65
N PHE A 575 16.94 12.79 -3.70
CA PHE A 575 17.89 13.34 -4.63
C PHE A 575 18.33 14.75 -4.19
N ASP A 576 19.50 15.20 -4.65
CA ASP A 576 20.04 16.55 -4.40
C ASP A 576 19.22 17.62 -5.15
N VAL A 577 17.96 17.79 -4.79
CA VAL A 577 16.99 18.72 -5.38
C VAL A 577 16.67 19.86 -4.42
N ARG A 578 16.19 20.98 -4.97
CA ARG A 578 15.45 21.99 -4.22
C ARG A 578 13.96 21.79 -4.42
N THR A 579 13.17 22.15 -3.43
CA THR A 579 11.71 21.98 -3.43
C THR A 579 11.03 23.35 -3.38
N ILE A 580 10.00 23.54 -4.18
CA ILE A 580 9.01 24.61 -4.07
C ILE A 580 7.65 23.91 -4.05
N ILE A 581 6.95 23.96 -2.92
CA ILE A 581 5.64 23.34 -2.79
C ILE A 581 4.59 24.42 -3.03
N GLU A 582 3.66 24.16 -3.93
CA GLU A 582 2.52 25.01 -4.21
C GLU A 582 1.22 24.23 -3.93
N GLN A 583 0.34 24.84 -3.15
CA GLN A 583 -1.00 24.31 -2.94
C GLN A 583 -1.92 25.10 -3.88
N GLU A 584 -2.44 24.45 -4.93
CA GLU A 584 -3.45 25.09 -5.79
C GLU A 584 -4.76 25.20 -4.99
N ASP A 585 -5.30 26.43 -4.87
CA ASP A 585 -6.52 26.72 -4.09
C ASP A 585 -7.80 26.07 -4.67
N ASP A 586 -7.75 25.55 -5.90
CA ASP A 586 -8.92 25.04 -6.62
C ASP A 586 -8.90 23.50 -6.76
N ASN A 587 -9.72 22.83 -5.93
CA ASN A 587 -10.13 21.41 -6.00
C ASN A 587 -9.05 20.33 -5.82
N ASP A 588 -8.67 20.04 -4.56
CA ASP A 588 -8.04 18.75 -4.16
C ASP A 588 -6.74 18.39 -4.93
N ARG A 589 -6.09 19.39 -5.54
CA ARG A 589 -4.87 19.23 -6.33
C ARG A 589 -3.70 19.81 -5.55
N GLU A 590 -2.71 18.97 -5.32
CA GLU A 590 -1.46 19.38 -4.69
C GLU A 590 -0.35 19.21 -5.72
N VAL A 591 0.50 20.24 -5.85
CA VAL A 591 1.60 20.26 -6.81
C VAL A 591 2.90 20.58 -6.09
N ALA A 592 3.89 19.70 -6.23
CA ALA A 592 5.22 19.96 -5.73
C ALA A 592 6.18 20.08 -6.92
N TRP A 593 6.85 21.22 -7.00
CA TRP A 593 7.89 21.49 -7.98
C TRP A 593 9.25 21.26 -7.34
N PHE A 594 10.13 20.63 -8.09
CA PHE A 594 11.52 20.43 -7.71
C PHE A 594 12.41 20.78 -8.88
N TYR A 595 13.63 21.22 -8.58
CA TYR A 595 14.62 21.47 -9.60
C TYR A 595 16.03 21.21 -9.08
N THR A 596 16.91 20.91 -10.03
CA THR A 596 18.30 20.55 -9.77
C THR A 596 19.12 20.72 -11.05
N ARG A 597 20.44 20.58 -10.95
CA ARG A 597 21.32 20.53 -12.12
C ARG A 597 22.12 19.24 -12.13
N ASP A 598 22.35 18.73 -13.33
CA ASP A 598 23.28 17.62 -13.53
C ASP A 598 24.73 18.08 -13.25
N LYS A 599 25.50 17.26 -12.52
CA LYS A 599 26.89 17.50 -12.14
C LYS A 599 27.83 17.49 -13.34
N ILE A 600 27.49 16.75 -14.39
CA ILE A 600 28.34 16.53 -15.56
C ILE A 600 28.19 17.67 -16.56
N ASP A 601 26.98 17.88 -17.09
CA ASP A 601 26.74 18.88 -18.15
C ASP A 601 26.05 20.16 -17.67
N ARG A 602 25.74 20.26 -16.37
CA ARG A 602 25.07 21.42 -15.74
C ARG A 602 23.66 21.70 -16.30
N ALA A 603 23.08 20.75 -17.02
CA ALA A 603 21.73 20.87 -17.54
C ALA A 603 20.72 20.99 -16.38
N LEU A 604 19.76 21.90 -16.55
CA LEU A 604 18.64 22.06 -15.62
C LEU A 604 17.69 20.87 -15.77
N ILE A 605 17.25 20.34 -14.63
CA ILE A 605 16.25 19.28 -14.54
C ILE A 605 15.14 19.80 -13.63
N ILE A 606 13.92 19.82 -14.14
CA ILE A 606 12.73 20.22 -13.37
C ILE A 606 11.85 18.98 -13.18
N ILE A 607 11.29 18.82 -12.00
CA ILE A 607 10.43 17.71 -11.63
C ILE A 607 9.14 18.31 -11.09
N ARG A 608 8.01 17.87 -11.61
CA ARG A 608 6.70 18.22 -11.10
C ARG A 608 6.01 16.96 -10.62
N CYS A 609 5.70 16.92 -9.33
CA CYS A 609 4.85 15.90 -8.74
C CYS A 609 3.46 16.49 -8.57
N LYS A 610 2.46 15.89 -9.21
CA LYS A 610 1.07 16.34 -9.15
C LYS A 610 0.17 15.26 -8.60
N ARG A 611 -0.66 15.60 -7.62
CA ARG A 611 -1.75 14.76 -7.12
C ARG A 611 -3.07 15.14 -7.77
N GLU A 612 -3.79 14.15 -8.26
CA GLU A 612 -5.16 14.32 -8.75
C GLU A 612 -6.00 13.15 -8.26
N PHE A 613 -6.95 13.39 -7.35
CA PHE A 613 -7.87 12.36 -6.83
C PHE A 613 -7.17 11.07 -6.36
N ASP A 614 -7.13 10.05 -7.22
CA ASP A 614 -6.62 8.70 -7.02
C ASP A 614 -5.28 8.45 -7.73
N ARG A 615 -4.65 9.47 -8.32
CA ARG A 615 -3.39 9.32 -9.05
C ARG A 615 -2.32 10.33 -8.67
N ILE A 616 -1.07 9.89 -8.75
CA ILE A 616 0.12 10.72 -8.62
C ILE A 616 0.87 10.70 -9.95
N THR A 617 1.17 11.88 -10.47
CA THR A 617 1.90 12.05 -11.72
C THR A 617 3.25 12.69 -11.45
N PHE A 618 4.32 12.00 -11.82
CA PHE A 618 5.66 12.59 -11.89
C PHE A 618 5.93 13.02 -13.33
N THR A 619 6.13 14.31 -13.55
CA THR A 619 6.62 14.87 -14.81
C THR A 619 8.06 15.31 -14.63
N VAL A 620 8.97 14.89 -15.50
CA VAL A 620 10.35 15.35 -15.52
C VAL A 620 10.60 16.11 -16.82
N TYR A 621 11.17 17.31 -16.68
CA TYR A 621 11.56 18.19 -17.78
C TYR A 621 13.09 18.23 -17.87
N CYS A 622 13.62 17.97 -19.06
CA CYS A 622 15.03 18.09 -19.37
C CYS A 622 15.22 18.25 -20.88
N ARG A 623 16.41 18.66 -21.33
CA ARG A 623 16.74 18.71 -22.76
C ARG A 623 17.17 17.35 -23.33
N ASP A 624 17.64 16.44 -22.48
CA ASP A 624 18.11 15.11 -22.88
C ASP A 624 17.06 14.04 -22.52
N PRO A 625 16.34 13.47 -23.50
CA PRO A 625 15.29 12.47 -23.25
C PRO A 625 15.83 11.18 -22.61
N VAL A 626 17.11 10.84 -22.84
CA VAL A 626 17.75 9.66 -22.25
C VAL A 626 17.84 9.80 -20.72
N LYS A 627 18.14 11.02 -20.25
CA LYS A 627 18.17 11.34 -18.82
C LYS A 627 16.78 11.38 -18.20
N ILE A 628 15.79 11.89 -18.93
CA ILE A 628 14.40 11.91 -18.47
C ILE A 628 13.93 10.49 -18.15
N THR A 629 14.15 9.54 -19.07
CA THR A 629 13.71 8.16 -18.88
C THR A 629 14.45 7.46 -17.76
N GLY A 630 15.79 7.56 -17.71
CA GLY A 630 16.57 6.96 -16.62
C GLY A 630 16.16 7.50 -15.25
N PHE A 631 15.89 8.81 -15.17
CA PHE A 631 15.51 9.42 -13.90
C PHE A 631 14.07 9.10 -13.48
N LEU A 632 13.11 9.13 -14.41
CA LEU A 632 11.72 8.74 -14.13
C LEU A 632 11.62 7.28 -13.70
N SER A 633 12.35 6.38 -14.36
CA SER A 633 12.43 4.97 -13.93
C SER A 633 12.95 4.88 -12.49
N LYS A 634 14.00 5.62 -12.13
CA LYS A 634 14.51 5.57 -10.76
C LYS A 634 13.55 6.14 -9.71
N ILE A 635 12.86 7.23 -10.03
CA ILE A 635 11.79 7.78 -9.16
C ILE A 635 10.68 6.74 -9.00
N ALA A 636 10.27 6.09 -10.09
CA ALA A 636 9.23 5.09 -10.10
C ALA A 636 9.54 3.88 -9.21
N GLU A 637 10.74 3.34 -9.35
CA GLU A 637 11.22 2.21 -8.55
C GLU A 637 11.17 2.56 -7.05
N LEU A 638 11.76 3.70 -6.67
CA LEU A 638 11.79 4.14 -5.27
C LEU A 638 10.39 4.42 -4.72
N PHE A 639 9.53 5.05 -5.53
CA PHE A 639 8.16 5.36 -5.14
C PHE A 639 7.33 4.09 -4.93
N SER A 640 7.44 3.11 -5.84
CA SER A 640 6.77 1.81 -5.72
C SER A 640 7.23 1.06 -4.47
N LEU A 641 8.54 1.03 -4.18
CA LEU A 641 9.09 0.40 -2.98
C LEU A 641 8.54 1.04 -1.70
N GLU A 642 8.52 2.37 -1.62
CA GLU A 642 8.01 3.09 -0.46
C GLU A 642 6.49 2.94 -0.32
N SER A 643 5.76 2.96 -1.44
CA SER A 643 4.31 2.77 -1.46
C SER A 643 3.91 1.38 -1.00
N ALA A 644 4.61 0.34 -1.46
CA ALA A 644 4.39 -1.04 -1.02
C ALA A 644 4.67 -1.20 0.49
N SER A 645 5.76 -0.62 0.98
CA SER A 645 6.11 -0.61 2.41
C SER A 645 5.00 0.04 3.25
N LEU A 646 4.43 1.15 2.75
CA LEU A 646 3.31 1.80 3.40
C LEU A 646 2.03 0.99 3.36
N GLN A 647 1.71 0.35 2.23
CA GLN A 647 0.53 -0.49 2.12
C GLN A 647 0.56 -1.66 3.10
N ALA A 648 1.74 -2.24 3.33
CA ALA A 648 1.97 -3.33 4.29
C ALA A 648 1.79 -2.94 5.76
N LEU A 649 1.81 -1.64 6.11
CA LEU A 649 1.55 -1.19 7.47
C LEU A 649 0.06 -1.30 7.84
N ASN A 650 -0.23 -1.72 9.08
CA ASN A 650 -1.60 -1.68 9.60
C ASN A 650 -2.09 -0.21 9.74
N SER A 651 -3.40 0.00 9.83
CA SER A 651 -4.00 1.35 9.84
C SER A 651 -3.50 2.24 10.99
N LEU A 652 -3.17 1.66 12.14
CA LEU A 652 -2.60 2.39 13.29
C LEU A 652 -1.17 2.88 13.01
N LYS A 653 -0.30 2.01 12.49
CA LYS A 653 1.06 2.36 12.09
C LYS A 653 1.08 3.35 10.93
N LYS A 654 0.12 3.27 9.99
CA LYS A 654 -0.10 4.27 8.93
C LYS A 654 -0.38 5.65 9.50
N GLN A 655 -1.28 5.75 10.48
CA GLN A 655 -1.61 7.02 11.15
C GLN A 655 -0.42 7.59 11.94
N GLN A 656 0.34 6.73 12.62
CA GLN A 656 1.55 7.15 13.33
C GLN A 656 2.62 7.67 12.36
N MET A 657 2.85 6.95 11.26
CA MET A 657 3.78 7.38 10.23
C MET A 657 3.35 8.72 9.63
N LEU A 658 2.07 8.89 9.31
CA LEU A 658 1.47 10.15 8.87
C LEU A 658 1.79 11.34 9.77
N ASP A 659 1.60 11.14 11.07
CA ASP A 659 1.87 12.17 12.05
C ASP A 659 3.36 12.50 12.09
N ILE A 660 4.25 11.52 11.97
CA ILE A 660 5.69 11.75 11.91
C ILE A 660 6.10 12.49 10.64
N LEU A 661 5.55 12.12 9.48
CA LEU A 661 5.81 12.82 8.21
C LEU A 661 5.41 14.29 8.33
N THR A 662 4.21 14.55 8.86
CA THR A 662 3.67 15.90 9.04
C THR A 662 4.49 16.70 10.05
N ILE A 663 4.88 16.11 11.19
CA ILE A 663 5.75 16.77 12.17
C ILE A 663 7.07 17.19 11.51
N THR A 664 7.68 16.30 10.73
CA THR A 664 8.95 16.59 10.04
C THR A 664 8.79 17.77 9.08
N GLU A 665 7.73 17.78 8.27
CA GLU A 665 7.40 18.87 7.34
C GLU A 665 7.21 20.22 8.06
N LYS A 666 6.43 20.24 9.14
CA LYS A 666 6.19 21.46 9.92
C LYS A 666 7.46 21.98 10.61
N LEU A 667 8.32 21.09 11.06
CA LEU A 667 9.63 21.44 11.60
C LEU A 667 10.55 22.06 10.52
N VAL A 668 10.59 21.49 9.31
CA VAL A 668 11.34 22.08 8.18
C VAL A 668 10.78 23.47 7.84
N THR A 669 9.46 23.60 7.74
CA THR A 669 8.79 24.88 7.44
C THR A 669 9.16 25.95 8.47
N ALA A 670 9.16 25.62 9.76
CA ALA A 670 9.58 26.54 10.82
C ALA A 670 11.06 26.90 10.71
N SER A 671 11.93 25.94 10.39
CA SER A 671 13.36 26.17 10.19
C SER A 671 13.63 27.11 9.00
N ASP A 672 12.95 26.91 7.87
CA ASP A 672 13.09 27.76 6.68
C ASP A 672 12.59 29.18 6.96
N ALA A 673 11.47 29.32 7.67
CA ALA A 673 10.96 30.63 8.11
C ALA A 673 11.94 31.36 9.04
N CYS A 674 12.67 30.63 9.90
CA CYS A 674 13.77 31.18 10.70
C CYS A 674 14.93 31.65 9.81
N ALA A 675 15.38 30.82 8.87
CA ALA A 675 16.50 31.14 7.97
C ALA A 675 16.22 32.39 7.11
N LEU A 676 14.96 32.57 6.68
CA LEU A 676 14.52 33.70 5.85
C LEU A 676 14.12 34.94 6.67
N ASN A 677 14.27 34.91 8.01
CA ASN A 677 13.86 35.99 8.91
C ASN A 677 12.39 36.41 8.73
N TYR A 678 11.49 35.44 8.56
CA TYR A 678 10.06 35.69 8.42
C TYR A 678 9.39 36.09 9.75
N THR A 679 8.08 36.32 9.67
CA THR A 679 7.25 36.71 10.82
C THR A 679 7.21 35.63 11.90
N ILE A 680 6.98 36.03 13.14
CA ILE A 680 6.82 35.09 14.25
C ILE A 680 5.66 34.13 13.99
N GLU A 681 4.58 34.61 13.40
CA GLU A 681 3.41 33.77 13.07
C GLU A 681 3.75 32.59 12.16
N SER A 682 4.53 32.85 11.09
CA SER A 682 4.99 31.80 10.16
C SER A 682 5.89 30.74 10.80
N ILE A 683 6.48 31.02 11.96
CA ILE A 683 7.31 30.06 12.73
C ILE A 683 6.46 29.38 13.81
N LEU A 684 5.62 30.15 14.49
CA LEU A 684 4.83 29.71 15.63
C LEU A 684 3.75 28.69 15.23
N ASN A 685 3.07 28.90 14.11
CA ASN A 685 1.98 28.02 13.67
C ASN A 685 2.50 26.60 13.34
N PRO A 686 3.56 26.41 12.52
CA PRO A 686 4.12 25.08 12.29
C PRO A 686 4.66 24.41 13.57
N LEU A 687 5.31 25.17 14.47
CA LEU A 687 5.80 24.62 15.74
C LEU A 687 4.67 24.11 16.64
N GLN A 688 3.54 24.83 16.71
CA GLN A 688 2.38 24.40 17.50
C GLN A 688 1.73 23.12 16.92
N ASP A 689 1.57 23.03 15.60
CA ASP A 689 1.04 21.83 14.96
C ASP A 689 1.97 20.62 15.20
N ALA A 690 3.28 20.81 15.00
CA ALA A 690 4.28 19.79 15.30
C ALA A 690 4.20 19.33 16.77
N PHE A 691 4.12 20.26 17.72
CA PHE A 691 3.99 19.96 19.15
C PHE A 691 2.73 19.14 19.48
N HIS A 692 1.57 19.54 18.96
CA HIS A 692 0.31 18.83 19.23
C HIS A 692 0.29 17.41 18.66
N ARG A 693 0.90 17.21 17.49
CA ARG A 693 1.01 15.89 16.86
C ARG A 693 2.03 15.01 17.55
N LEU A 694 3.18 15.56 17.93
CA LEU A 694 4.18 14.84 18.74
C LEU A 694 3.49 14.31 20.01
N LYS A 695 2.73 15.16 20.71
CA LYS A 695 2.02 14.81 21.96
C LYS A 695 1.01 13.68 21.78
N ARG A 696 0.37 13.60 20.61
CA ARG A 696 -0.53 12.48 20.29
C ARG A 696 0.24 11.18 20.06
N LEU A 697 1.40 11.24 19.41
CA LEU A 697 2.16 10.05 19.01
C LEU A 697 2.74 9.29 20.20
N PHE A 698 3.38 9.98 21.13
CA PHE A 698 4.19 9.30 22.15
C PHE A 698 3.47 9.11 23.49
N HIS A 699 2.30 9.72 23.72
CA HIS A 699 1.54 9.64 24.99
C HIS A 699 2.35 9.90 26.28
N ILE A 700 3.60 10.33 26.18
CA ILE A 700 4.57 10.49 27.27
C ILE A 700 4.81 11.98 27.46
N SER A 701 4.70 12.43 28.71
CA SER A 701 4.83 13.83 29.12
C SER A 701 6.27 14.30 29.35
N ASP A 702 7.27 13.43 29.18
CA ASP A 702 8.61 13.63 29.76
C ASP A 702 9.80 13.39 28.82
N GLU A 703 9.62 13.48 27.49
CA GLU A 703 10.78 13.45 26.58
C GLU A 703 11.35 14.86 26.31
N SER A 704 12.68 14.95 26.18
CA SER A 704 13.44 16.21 26.06
C SER A 704 12.96 17.10 24.90
N GLN A 705 12.50 16.51 23.79
CA GLN A 705 12.03 17.18 22.57
C GLN A 705 10.74 18.01 22.83
N TYR A 706 9.85 17.53 23.70
CA TYR A 706 8.64 18.28 24.09
C TYR A 706 8.98 19.58 24.79
N SER A 707 9.92 19.49 25.72
CA SER A 707 10.33 20.63 26.53
C SER A 707 10.93 21.73 25.66
N ILE A 708 11.68 21.36 24.61
CA ILE A 708 12.30 22.27 23.64
C ILE A 708 11.23 22.97 22.81
N LEU A 709 10.32 22.22 22.16
CA LEU A 709 9.23 22.84 21.37
C LEU A 709 8.35 23.74 22.24
N GLN A 710 7.99 23.29 23.44
CA GLN A 710 7.15 24.05 24.34
C GLN A 710 7.84 25.33 24.81
N LYS A 711 9.14 25.29 25.09
CA LYS A 711 9.96 26.47 25.42
C LYS A 711 9.89 27.50 24.29
N TRP A 712 10.13 27.10 23.04
CA TRP A 712 10.08 28.01 21.90
C TRP A 712 8.69 28.58 21.65
N ILE A 713 7.64 27.75 21.73
CA ILE A 713 6.24 28.21 21.59
C ILE A 713 5.91 29.25 22.66
N ARG A 714 6.33 29.06 23.93
CA ARG A 714 6.11 30.04 25.00
C ARG A 714 6.89 31.33 24.75
N ASN A 715 8.16 31.24 24.35
CA ASN A 715 9.01 32.40 24.09
C ASN A 715 8.47 33.24 22.93
N LEU A 716 8.09 32.61 21.82
CA LEU A 716 7.59 33.31 20.64
C LEU A 716 6.23 33.98 20.88
N LYS A 717 5.37 33.42 21.73
CA LYS A 717 4.07 34.00 22.11
C LYS A 717 4.17 35.35 22.85
N GLN A 718 5.35 35.72 23.36
CA GLN A 718 5.55 36.99 24.06
C GLN A 718 5.67 38.19 23.12
N TYR A 719 5.81 37.93 21.82
CA TYR A 719 6.05 38.96 20.81
C TYR A 719 4.87 39.09 19.85
N SER A 720 4.80 40.22 19.14
CA SER A 720 3.74 40.47 18.15
C SER A 720 3.86 39.50 16.95
N PRO A 721 2.75 38.86 16.50
CA PRO A 721 2.78 37.87 15.42
C PRO A 721 3.41 38.38 14.11
N SER A 722 3.22 39.66 13.80
CA SER A 722 3.72 40.30 12.57
C SER A 722 5.18 40.74 12.62
N LYS A 723 5.83 40.67 13.80
CA LYS A 723 7.24 41.06 13.95
C LYS A 723 8.13 40.01 13.28
N LYS A 724 9.18 40.44 12.57
CA LYS A 724 10.19 39.54 11.98
C LYS A 724 11.12 39.00 13.06
N ILE A 725 11.50 37.73 12.99
CA ILE A 725 12.28 37.07 14.05
C ILE A 725 13.69 37.68 14.23
N GLY A 726 14.34 38.10 13.14
CA GLY A 726 15.63 38.79 13.19
C GLY A 726 15.63 40.11 13.96
N MET A 727 14.45 40.73 14.16
CA MET A 727 14.30 41.98 14.93
C MET A 727 14.12 41.76 16.45
N ILE A 728 14.14 40.50 16.89
CA ILE A 728 14.00 40.14 18.32
C ILE A 728 15.39 39.86 18.92
N GLY A 729 16.26 39.20 18.15
CA GLY A 729 17.65 38.97 18.53
C GLY A 729 18.39 38.19 17.43
N GLU A 730 19.61 38.61 17.11
CA GLU A 730 20.41 38.08 15.99
C GLU A 730 20.69 36.57 16.12
N THR A 731 20.78 36.05 17.35
CA THR A 731 21.10 34.64 17.62
C THR A 731 19.88 33.73 17.74
N MET A 732 18.68 34.31 17.89
CA MET A 732 17.45 33.55 18.15
C MET A 732 17.05 32.63 16.98
N PRO A 733 17.09 33.07 15.70
CA PRO A 733 16.79 32.19 14.56
C PRO A 733 17.75 30.98 14.50
N ALA A 734 19.04 31.22 14.73
CA ALA A 734 20.06 30.17 14.69
C ALA A 734 19.85 29.11 15.77
N GLN A 735 19.47 29.52 16.99
CA GLN A 735 19.17 28.60 18.08
C GLN A 735 17.93 27.75 17.81
N ILE A 736 16.85 28.35 17.27
CA ILE A 736 15.64 27.61 16.91
C ILE A 736 15.95 26.57 15.83
N MET A 737 16.72 26.93 14.81
CA MET A 737 17.11 26.00 13.74
C MET A 737 17.93 24.82 14.28
N ALA A 738 18.92 25.08 15.14
CA ALA A 738 19.72 24.01 15.76
C ALA A 738 18.88 23.05 16.62
N ASP A 739 17.94 23.59 17.40
CA ASP A 739 17.03 22.79 18.22
C ASP A 739 16.03 21.98 17.36
N ILE A 740 15.53 22.56 16.27
CA ILE A 740 14.69 21.85 15.29
C ILE A 740 15.46 20.69 14.67
N GLU A 741 16.70 20.91 14.25
CA GLU A 741 17.57 19.88 13.66
C GLU A 741 17.81 18.73 14.65
N TYR A 742 18.07 19.06 15.92
CA TYR A 742 18.19 18.06 17.00
C TYR A 742 16.92 17.21 17.16
N ILE A 743 15.75 17.84 17.17
CA ILE A 743 14.45 17.15 17.26
C ILE A 743 14.26 16.23 16.05
N GLN A 744 14.52 16.72 14.84
CA GLN A 744 14.40 15.92 13.61
C GLN A 744 15.32 14.70 13.64
N ASN A 745 16.56 14.86 14.08
CA ASN A 745 17.51 13.75 14.18
C ASN A 745 17.09 12.72 15.24
N THR A 746 16.46 13.17 16.32
CA THR A 746 15.93 12.26 17.33
C THR A 746 14.71 11.49 16.82
N ILE A 747 13.75 12.19 16.21
CA ILE A 747 12.57 11.57 15.57
C ILE A 747 12.99 10.53 14.52
N ARG A 748 14.01 10.83 13.70
CA ARG A 748 14.56 9.86 12.73
C ARG A 748 15.13 8.61 13.39
N ARG A 749 15.80 8.77 14.55
CA ARG A 749 16.35 7.64 15.31
C ARG A 749 15.24 6.78 15.90
N ASP A 750 14.22 7.41 16.48
CA ASP A 750 13.11 6.68 17.12
C ASP A 750 12.19 6.03 16.08
N LEU A 751 12.07 6.62 14.88
CA LEU A 751 11.44 6.01 13.71
C LEU A 751 12.06 4.66 13.32
N LEU A 752 13.39 4.56 13.34
CA LEU A 752 14.09 3.30 13.05
C LEU A 752 13.79 2.20 14.07
N ASN A 753 13.29 2.56 15.26
CA ASN A 753 12.89 1.61 16.28
C ASN A 753 11.38 1.23 16.18
N LEU A 754 10.57 2.03 15.49
CA LEU A 754 9.13 1.83 15.28
C LEU A 754 8.82 1.00 14.02
N VAL A 755 9.66 1.12 12.98
CA VAL A 755 9.68 0.29 11.77
C VAL A 755 10.38 -1.03 12.08
#